data_AF-A0A7C5IME6-F1
#
_entry.id   AF-A0A7C5IME6-F1
#
_cell.length_a   1.000
_cell.length_b   1.000
_cell.length_c   1.000
_cell.angle_alpha   90.00
_cell.angle_beta   90.00
_cell.angle_gamma   90.00
#
_symmetry.space_group_name_H-M   'P 1'
#
loop_
_entity.id
_entity.type
_entity.pdbx_description
1 polymer ?
#
loop_
_entity_poly.entity_id
_entity_poly.type
_entity_poly.pdbx_seq_one_letter_code
_entity_poly.pdbx_strand_id
1 'polypeptide(L)'
;MTIFYLDYENGNDSNDGLSWATAWKTITNGATASRIAPGDVIRIAKSPPPTSIGNATWTNLSKTVTLATAQTANIEMCETAWTASTNVTATTSTTMKEGSYAASLAIASSFITGKVAYKTLPAALDLSSYQKISFWIRNDAAIASATVFKVVLCSDTTGDTIVDTFWIPAIPSTNRYLPLTLTKDGGGNLGSSIQSIAIYANTDPGIITLLLDDFIACTTDGLNLQSLISKNSAEQGGTEGWYGIQSINGTTVLLDADTNTLANAGRGYSGTTETVTTYKRETIKTGITGASGAAVQEVQDNGTLGNNIEFQGGWNTSTTVQDGETFFDGLNGNGYGLYLNGKSYITFNYLNVCRYNYGIGYNNNSNNNTITTLSNANNNTTSGVYYNNSNYNTITTLLNANNNSSAGVYYATSNYNTITTLLNANNNPYGVYYTSSSNNTITTLSNANNNNYGVYYSSSNNNTIKSLSTSGNGTGGIRNDTQMNYLYNALIAESTEVGGYTNFANSRIFSQNHDQTTNNHWIFTDGGIINSQTTVRHTASGIAWKLSPTSSSRASNYPLDLKIAKVACTANNLVTVKAWFRRSNTGLTMKLVCRGKQIAGVDDDVTATMTAAADTWEELQIQFTPTEAGVVEIEAWAYGGTTYSGYVDDMTISVAGGNPTLTNMDYVFQAQPVVMDTGGTSSGREYNYGSVS
;
A
#
# COMPACT_ATOMS: atom_id res chain seq x y z
N MET A 1 23.51 8.03 -24.17
CA MET A 1 23.43 8.39 -22.75
C MET A 1 23.85 9.83 -22.59
N THR A 2 22.86 10.72 -22.54
CA THR A 2 23.00 12.11 -22.13
C THR A 2 22.56 12.24 -20.67
N ILE A 3 23.15 13.18 -19.94
CA ILE A 3 22.74 13.50 -18.57
C ILE A 3 22.04 14.85 -18.60
N PHE A 4 20.80 14.89 -18.12
CA PHE A 4 20.01 16.10 -17.94
C PHE A 4 19.80 16.41 -16.46
N TYR A 5 19.46 17.67 -16.17
CA TYR A 5 19.32 18.20 -14.83
C TYR A 5 17.96 18.87 -14.66
N LEU A 6 17.35 18.65 -13.49
CA LEU A 6 16.03 19.17 -13.14
C LEU A 6 16.04 19.72 -11.71
N ASP A 7 15.69 21.01 -11.57
CA ASP A 7 15.58 21.72 -10.30
C ASP A 7 14.21 22.42 -10.24
N TYR A 8 13.32 21.95 -9.35
CA TYR A 8 11.99 22.52 -9.20
C TYR A 8 11.98 23.95 -8.65
N GLU A 9 13.01 24.31 -7.88
CA GLU A 9 13.12 25.63 -7.26
C GLU A 9 13.62 26.64 -8.30
N ASN A 10 14.79 26.38 -8.89
CA ASN A 10 15.51 27.35 -9.72
C ASN A 10 15.44 27.09 -11.23
N GLY A 11 14.94 25.93 -11.67
CA GLY A 11 14.88 25.54 -13.07
C GLY A 11 13.81 26.25 -13.89
N ASN A 12 13.93 26.14 -15.21
CA ASN A 12 12.95 26.63 -16.18
C ASN A 12 12.82 25.63 -17.33
N ASP A 13 11.60 25.23 -17.68
CA ASP A 13 11.34 24.23 -18.72
C ASP A 13 11.74 24.68 -20.14
N SER A 14 11.96 25.99 -20.34
CA SER A 14 12.56 26.52 -21.57
C SER A 14 14.07 26.33 -21.69
N ASN A 15 14.77 25.97 -20.60
CA ASN A 15 16.22 25.76 -20.62
C ASN A 15 16.58 24.44 -21.32
N ASP A 16 17.85 24.20 -21.67
CA ASP A 16 18.29 22.99 -22.37
C ASP A 16 18.45 21.74 -21.49
N GLY A 17 18.54 21.89 -20.16
CA GLY A 17 18.67 20.79 -19.21
C GLY A 17 20.09 20.23 -19.07
N LEU A 18 21.11 20.81 -19.71
CA LEU A 18 22.46 20.22 -19.79
C LEU A 18 23.38 20.56 -18.61
N SER A 19 22.92 21.42 -17.69
CA SER A 19 23.63 21.76 -16.45
C SER A 19 22.64 22.17 -15.35
N TRP A 20 23.10 22.27 -14.10
CA TRP A 20 22.26 22.84 -13.03
C TRP A 20 21.85 24.29 -13.29
N ALA A 21 22.70 25.09 -13.94
CA ALA A 21 22.39 26.49 -14.29
C ALA A 21 21.32 26.60 -15.40
N THR A 22 21.21 25.57 -16.24
CA THR A 22 20.22 25.46 -17.32
C THR A 22 19.26 24.30 -17.07
N ALA A 23 19.00 23.95 -15.81
CA ALA A 23 18.13 22.83 -15.45
C ALA A 23 16.68 23.09 -15.89
N TRP A 24 15.97 22.01 -16.21
CA TRP A 24 14.53 22.02 -16.36
C TRP A 24 13.82 22.21 -15.01
N LYS A 25 12.57 22.65 -15.03
CA LYS A 25 11.78 22.84 -13.81
C LYS A 25 10.95 21.61 -13.47
N THR A 26 10.37 20.94 -14.46
CA THR A 26 9.38 19.88 -14.25
C THR A 26 9.66 18.64 -15.10
N ILE A 27 9.22 17.47 -14.63
CA ILE A 27 9.36 16.22 -15.39
C ILE A 27 8.53 16.32 -16.68
N THR A 28 7.28 16.75 -16.55
CA THR A 28 6.29 16.78 -17.64
C THR A 28 6.72 17.68 -18.80
N ASN A 29 7.14 18.92 -18.53
CA ASN A 29 7.42 19.91 -19.58
C ASN A 29 8.92 20.04 -19.89
N GLY A 30 9.79 19.66 -18.95
CA GLY A 30 11.22 19.62 -19.15
C GLY A 30 11.64 18.42 -19.99
N ALA A 31 11.37 17.22 -19.47
CA ALA A 31 11.81 15.96 -20.05
C ALA A 31 10.79 15.40 -21.06
N THR A 32 10.48 16.17 -22.11
CA THR A 32 9.53 15.75 -23.15
C THR A 32 10.15 14.72 -24.10
N ALA A 33 9.31 13.95 -24.80
CA ALA A 33 9.77 12.92 -25.75
C ALA A 33 10.62 13.45 -26.92
N SER A 34 10.57 14.76 -27.22
CA SER A 34 11.46 15.35 -28.24
C SER A 34 12.86 15.69 -27.71
N ARG A 35 13.08 15.54 -26.39
CA ARG A 35 14.25 16.07 -25.68
C ARG A 35 15.04 15.00 -24.92
N ILE A 36 14.40 13.87 -24.64
CA ILE A 36 15.03 12.70 -24.02
C ILE A 36 14.94 11.51 -24.98
N ALA A 37 15.77 10.50 -24.76
CA ALA A 37 15.79 9.27 -25.53
C ALA A 37 16.18 8.07 -24.64
N PRO A 38 15.94 6.83 -25.09
CA PRO A 38 16.39 5.62 -24.39
C PRO A 38 17.87 5.67 -23.96
N GLY A 39 18.13 5.33 -22.70
CA GLY A 39 19.47 5.36 -22.11
C GLY A 39 19.93 6.71 -21.57
N ASP A 40 19.07 7.73 -21.54
CA ASP A 40 19.35 9.01 -20.87
C ASP A 40 19.10 8.96 -19.36
N VAL A 41 19.80 9.84 -18.63
CA VAL A 41 19.69 9.99 -17.18
C VAL A 41 19.26 11.41 -16.83
N ILE A 42 18.17 11.56 -16.09
CA ILE A 42 17.63 12.82 -15.59
C ILE A 42 17.91 12.89 -14.09
N ARG A 43 18.84 13.76 -13.70
CA ARG A 43 19.21 14.02 -12.31
C ARG A 43 18.35 15.12 -11.73
N ILE A 44 17.70 14.83 -10.61
CA ILE A 44 16.73 15.71 -9.97
C ILE A 44 17.29 16.18 -8.63
N ALA A 45 17.21 17.49 -8.38
CA ALA A 45 17.70 18.13 -7.17
C ALA A 45 17.08 17.50 -5.90
N LYS A 46 17.88 17.37 -4.84
CA LYS A 46 17.42 16.86 -3.55
C LYS A 46 16.46 17.83 -2.84
N SER A 47 15.57 17.28 -2.02
CA SER A 47 14.82 18.08 -1.05
C SER A 47 15.72 18.54 0.10
N PRO A 48 15.34 19.58 0.85
CA PRO A 48 16.06 20.02 2.03
C PRO A 48 16.31 18.87 3.03
N PRO A 49 17.44 18.90 3.76
CA PRO A 49 17.78 17.86 4.73
C PRO A 49 16.81 17.85 5.92
N PRO A 50 16.61 16.70 6.59
CA PRO A 50 15.92 16.63 7.87
C PRO A 50 16.52 17.54 8.93
N THR A 51 15.67 18.16 9.75
CA THR A 51 16.07 18.96 10.92
C THR A 51 15.41 18.45 12.18
N SER A 52 16.15 18.40 13.28
CA SER A 52 15.60 17.97 14.57
C SER A 52 14.59 19.00 15.11
N ILE A 53 13.50 18.49 15.67
CA ILE A 53 12.49 19.27 16.41
C ILE A 53 12.45 18.91 17.90
N GLY A 54 13.53 18.30 18.39
CA GLY A 54 13.63 17.77 19.76
C GLY A 54 13.05 16.38 19.91
N ASN A 55 12.78 15.97 21.16
CA ASN A 55 12.22 14.64 21.44
C ASN A 55 10.70 14.65 21.33
N ALA A 56 10.15 13.54 20.84
CA ALA A 56 8.72 13.26 20.87
C ALA A 56 8.45 11.80 21.24
N THR A 57 7.30 11.56 21.86
CA THR A 57 6.79 10.23 22.15
C THR A 57 5.95 9.74 20.98
N TRP A 58 6.42 8.68 20.34
CA TRP A 58 5.71 7.92 19.32
C TRP A 58 5.09 6.71 19.98
N THR A 59 3.81 6.45 19.71
CA THR A 59 3.09 5.30 20.27
C THR A 59 2.62 4.40 19.14
N ASN A 60 2.92 3.09 19.24
CA ASN A 60 2.42 2.11 18.30
C ASN A 60 0.90 2.16 18.20
N LEU A 61 0.36 2.10 16.98
CA LEU A 61 -1.08 2.16 16.69
C LEU A 61 -1.73 3.49 17.12
N SER A 62 -0.96 4.57 17.18
CA SER A 62 -1.46 5.89 17.55
C SER A 62 -1.24 6.88 16.42
N LYS A 63 -2.23 7.71 16.15
CA LYS A 63 -2.07 8.90 15.31
C LYS A 63 -1.42 10.06 16.05
N THR A 64 -1.33 10.00 17.37
CA THR A 64 -0.79 11.07 18.18
C THR A 64 0.70 10.88 18.42
N VAL A 65 1.47 11.91 18.11
CA VAL A 65 2.86 12.11 18.51
C VAL A 65 2.88 13.26 19.50
N THR A 66 3.48 13.05 20.68
CA THR A 66 3.56 14.07 21.73
C THR A 66 4.96 14.65 21.79
N LEU A 67 5.11 15.91 21.40
CA LEU A 67 6.35 16.67 21.48
C LEU A 67 6.71 16.98 22.94
N ALA A 68 8.01 17.02 23.25
CA ALA A 68 8.47 17.43 24.59
C ALA A 68 8.17 18.91 24.89
N THR A 69 8.18 19.75 23.86
CA THR A 69 7.85 21.19 23.94
C THR A 69 7.12 21.61 22.69
N ALA A 70 6.17 22.54 22.81
CA ALA A 70 5.47 23.11 21.67
C ALA A 70 6.47 23.80 20.73
N GLN A 71 6.38 23.50 19.43
CA GLN A 71 7.24 24.09 18.39
C GLN A 71 6.54 25.25 17.65
N THR A 72 5.25 25.41 17.90
CA THR A 72 4.35 26.40 17.29
C THR A 72 3.50 27.05 18.37
N ALA A 73 2.88 28.19 18.05
CA ALA A 73 1.84 28.80 18.89
C ALA A 73 0.49 28.69 18.21
N ASN A 74 -0.51 28.20 18.93
CA ASN A 74 -1.89 28.18 18.43
C ASN A 74 -2.41 29.62 18.31
N ILE A 75 -3.00 29.95 17.16
CA ILE A 75 -3.72 31.20 16.94
C ILE A 75 -5.22 30.97 17.14
N GLU A 76 -5.78 30.01 16.40
CA GLU A 76 -7.22 29.68 16.44
C GLU A 76 -7.44 28.25 15.92
N MET A 77 -8.20 27.43 16.65
CA MET A 77 -8.48 26.02 16.29
C MET A 77 -9.83 25.84 15.59
N CYS A 78 -10.56 26.92 15.30
CA CYS A 78 -11.78 26.92 14.49
C CYS A 78 -12.98 26.13 15.05
N GLU A 79 -13.01 25.90 16.37
CA GLU A 79 -14.04 25.08 17.06
C GLU A 79 -15.41 25.78 17.21
N THR A 80 -15.55 27.00 16.72
CA THR A 80 -16.77 27.80 16.81
C THR A 80 -16.97 28.64 15.56
N ALA A 81 -18.22 28.99 15.26
CA ALA A 81 -18.53 29.87 14.15
C ALA A 81 -17.83 31.24 14.34
N TRP A 82 -17.22 31.74 13.26
CA TRP A 82 -16.65 33.08 13.22
C TRP A 82 -17.76 34.13 13.13
N THR A 83 -17.45 35.39 13.45
CA THR A 83 -18.38 36.50 13.24
C THR A 83 -18.32 36.96 11.78
N ALA A 84 -19.41 36.76 11.06
CA ALA A 84 -19.55 37.10 9.64
C ALA A 84 -19.84 38.59 9.40
N SER A 85 -19.37 39.11 8.27
CA SER A 85 -19.87 40.36 7.69
C SER A 85 -21.20 40.16 6.95
N THR A 86 -21.85 41.26 6.56
CA THR A 86 -23.01 41.21 5.66
C THR A 86 -22.69 40.42 4.39
N ASN A 87 -23.64 39.61 3.91
CA ASN A 87 -23.52 38.72 2.75
C ASN A 87 -22.58 37.52 2.94
N VAL A 88 -22.16 37.23 4.18
CA VAL A 88 -21.41 36.03 4.53
C VAL A 88 -22.20 35.25 5.58
N THR A 89 -22.28 33.93 5.42
CA THR A 89 -22.84 33.02 6.44
C THR A 89 -21.68 32.26 7.08
N ALA A 90 -21.46 32.48 8.38
CA ALA A 90 -20.47 31.76 9.14
C ALA A 90 -21.11 30.71 10.07
N THR A 91 -20.66 29.46 9.96
CA THR A 91 -21.12 28.33 10.79
C THR A 91 -19.94 27.46 11.20
N THR A 92 -20.19 26.40 11.98
CA THR A 92 -19.25 25.29 12.13
C THR A 92 -19.50 24.21 11.08
N SER A 93 -18.50 23.36 10.85
CA SER A 93 -18.57 22.17 9.98
C SER A 93 -17.93 20.98 10.70
N THR A 94 -18.50 19.78 10.53
CA THR A 94 -17.91 18.52 11.01
C THR A 94 -16.93 17.91 10.02
N THR A 95 -16.64 18.60 8.91
CA THR A 95 -15.44 18.29 8.13
C THR A 95 -14.31 19.11 8.71
N MET A 96 -13.40 18.47 9.44
CA MET A 96 -12.37 19.12 10.28
C MET A 96 -11.06 18.32 10.27
N LYS A 97 -9.96 19.01 10.53
CA LYS A 97 -8.60 18.48 10.63
C LYS A 97 -8.10 18.46 12.08
N GLU A 98 -8.57 19.37 12.91
CA GLU A 98 -8.34 19.38 14.36
C GLU A 98 -9.68 19.34 15.12
N GLY A 99 -9.64 18.83 16.36
CA GLY A 99 -10.76 18.84 17.30
C GLY A 99 -12.10 18.36 16.75
N SER A 100 -13.17 19.13 16.97
CA SER A 100 -14.55 18.71 16.65
C SER A 100 -15.16 19.43 15.45
N TYR A 101 -14.73 20.66 15.20
CA TYR A 101 -15.30 21.50 14.16
C TYR A 101 -14.24 22.30 13.40
N ALA A 102 -14.52 22.57 12.13
CA ALA A 102 -13.89 23.63 11.37
C ALA A 102 -14.82 24.84 11.24
N ALA A 103 -14.25 26.01 10.95
CA ALA A 103 -15.03 27.21 10.63
C ALA A 103 -15.46 27.16 9.16
N SER A 104 -16.74 27.41 8.88
CA SER A 104 -17.32 27.43 7.53
C SER A 104 -17.78 28.83 7.19
N LEU A 105 -17.24 29.41 6.12
CA LEU A 105 -17.53 30.75 5.64
C LEU A 105 -18.14 30.67 4.23
N ALA A 106 -19.47 30.69 4.14
CA ALA A 106 -20.17 30.72 2.85
C ALA A 106 -20.38 32.18 2.41
N ILE A 107 -19.68 32.58 1.35
CA ILE A 107 -19.67 33.94 0.80
C ILE A 107 -20.68 34.00 -0.36
N ALA A 108 -21.68 34.88 -0.23
CA ALA A 108 -22.69 35.06 -1.27
C ALA A 108 -22.19 35.99 -2.38
N SER A 109 -22.80 35.90 -3.57
CA SER A 109 -22.44 36.73 -4.74
C SER A 109 -22.61 38.24 -4.53
N SER A 110 -23.35 38.67 -3.51
CA SER A 110 -23.51 40.08 -3.15
C SER A 110 -22.37 40.62 -2.30
N PHE A 111 -21.45 39.78 -1.83
CA PHE A 111 -20.22 40.20 -1.17
C PHE A 111 -19.17 40.55 -2.22
N ILE A 112 -18.56 41.73 -2.13
CA ILE A 112 -17.60 42.22 -3.13
C ILE A 112 -16.19 42.28 -2.55
N THR A 113 -15.93 43.15 -1.57
CA THR A 113 -14.60 43.28 -0.95
C THR A 113 -14.72 43.62 0.53
N GLY A 114 -13.63 43.45 1.27
CA GLY A 114 -13.51 43.81 2.67
C GLY A 114 -13.40 42.60 3.58
N LYS A 115 -13.69 42.80 4.86
CA LYS A 115 -13.67 41.75 5.88
C LYS A 115 -14.77 40.73 5.58
N VAL A 116 -14.42 39.47 5.38
CA VAL A 116 -15.36 38.37 5.17
C VAL A 116 -15.94 37.92 6.51
N ALA A 117 -15.05 37.57 7.43
CA ALA A 117 -15.38 37.17 8.79
C ALA A 117 -14.15 37.34 9.68
N TYR A 118 -14.37 37.42 10.99
CA TYR A 118 -13.31 37.48 11.98
C TYR A 118 -13.61 36.60 13.19
N LYS A 119 -12.57 36.31 13.95
CA LYS A 119 -12.63 35.63 15.22
C LYS A 119 -11.84 36.41 16.26
N THR A 120 -12.52 36.85 17.32
CA THR A 120 -11.88 37.41 18.51
C THR A 120 -11.12 36.31 19.24
N LEU A 121 -9.85 36.58 19.58
CA LEU A 121 -9.04 35.69 20.40
C LEU A 121 -9.42 35.84 21.88
N PRO A 122 -9.28 34.78 22.70
CA PRO A 122 -9.67 34.81 24.12
C PRO A 122 -8.83 35.79 24.96
N ALA A 123 -7.62 36.13 24.51
CA ALA A 123 -6.74 37.12 25.09
C ALA A 123 -5.78 37.67 24.01
N ALA A 124 -5.10 38.78 24.32
CA ALA A 124 -4.02 39.27 23.47
C ALA A 124 -2.89 38.23 23.41
N LEU A 125 -2.45 37.91 22.20
CA LEU A 125 -1.44 36.91 21.90
C LEU A 125 -0.16 37.58 21.38
N ASP A 126 0.97 37.24 21.99
CA ASP A 126 2.29 37.65 21.53
C ASP A 126 2.86 36.62 20.56
N LEU A 127 2.99 36.99 19.29
CA LEU A 127 3.54 36.15 18.22
C LEU A 127 4.89 36.66 17.71
N SER A 128 5.53 37.59 18.42
CA SER A 128 6.75 38.27 17.96
C SER A 128 7.99 37.38 17.80
N SER A 129 7.93 36.13 18.23
CA SER A 129 8.96 35.11 17.95
C SER A 129 8.78 34.38 16.61
N TYR A 130 7.63 34.53 15.95
CA TYR A 130 7.26 33.81 14.73
C TYR A 130 7.28 34.71 13.49
N GLN A 131 7.32 34.12 12.30
CA GLN A 131 7.39 34.85 11.00
C GLN A 131 6.34 34.37 9.98
N LYS A 132 5.70 33.23 10.25
CA LYS A 132 4.78 32.54 9.34
C LYS A 132 3.53 32.08 10.07
N ILE A 133 2.45 31.87 9.33
CA ILE A 133 1.28 31.11 9.79
C ILE A 133 1.15 29.82 8.99
N SER A 134 0.58 28.79 9.60
CA SER A 134 0.14 27.57 8.91
C SER A 134 -1.29 27.24 9.29
N PHE A 135 -2.09 26.77 8.34
CA PHE A 135 -3.49 26.41 8.56
C PHE A 135 -4.03 25.54 7.43
N TRP A 136 -5.17 24.91 7.65
CA TRP A 136 -5.91 24.20 6.62
C TRP A 136 -6.96 25.09 5.97
N ILE A 137 -7.04 25.03 4.65
CA ILE A 137 -8.13 25.62 3.87
C ILE A 137 -8.76 24.57 2.95
N ARG A 138 -10.08 24.58 2.84
CA ARG A 138 -10.82 23.86 1.79
C ARG A 138 -11.75 24.84 1.10
N ASN A 139 -11.82 24.75 -0.23
CA ASN A 139 -12.64 25.61 -1.08
C ASN A 139 -13.51 24.79 -2.04
N ASP A 140 -14.79 25.16 -2.17
CA ASP A 140 -15.73 24.53 -3.12
C ASP A 140 -15.70 25.18 -4.52
N ALA A 141 -15.27 26.44 -4.62
CA ALA A 141 -15.02 27.16 -5.86
C ALA A 141 -13.56 27.63 -5.95
N ALA A 142 -13.06 27.91 -7.16
CA ALA A 142 -11.67 28.29 -7.36
C ALA A 142 -11.37 29.68 -6.75
N ILE A 143 -10.24 29.81 -6.08
CA ILE A 143 -9.63 31.09 -5.72
C ILE A 143 -8.79 31.51 -6.92
N ALA A 144 -9.31 32.45 -7.71
CA ALA A 144 -8.82 32.74 -9.05
C ALA A 144 -7.40 33.33 -9.11
N SER A 145 -6.97 34.05 -8.07
CA SER A 145 -5.64 34.64 -7.99
C SER A 145 -5.17 34.81 -6.55
N ALA A 146 -3.86 35.01 -6.36
CA ALA A 146 -3.27 35.29 -5.06
C ALA A 146 -3.69 36.65 -4.44
N THR A 147 -4.48 37.45 -5.16
CA THR A 147 -4.94 38.76 -4.71
C THR A 147 -6.40 38.75 -4.24
N VAL A 148 -7.08 37.59 -4.29
CA VAL A 148 -8.49 37.49 -3.89
C VAL A 148 -8.61 37.54 -2.38
N PHE A 149 -7.98 36.61 -1.66
CA PHE A 149 -8.09 36.52 -0.20
C PHE A 149 -6.76 36.78 0.50
N LYS A 150 -6.87 37.33 1.71
CA LYS A 150 -5.78 37.39 2.68
C LYS A 150 -6.27 37.03 4.07
N VAL A 151 -5.41 36.34 4.82
CA VAL A 151 -5.54 36.20 6.27
C VAL A 151 -4.86 37.41 6.90
N VAL A 152 -5.49 38.00 7.91
CA VAL A 152 -4.91 39.11 8.68
C VAL A 152 -4.97 38.83 10.18
N LEU A 153 -3.92 39.26 10.88
CA LEU A 153 -3.88 39.28 12.34
C LEU A 153 -4.01 40.75 12.77
N CYS A 154 -4.89 41.02 13.72
CA CYS A 154 -5.28 42.38 14.08
C CYS A 154 -5.04 42.67 15.56
N SER A 155 -4.73 43.93 15.88
CA SER A 155 -4.48 44.37 17.26
C SER A 155 -5.75 44.66 18.04
N ASP A 156 -6.92 44.74 17.41
CA ASP A 156 -8.23 44.86 18.04
C ASP A 156 -8.99 43.52 18.03
N THR A 157 -10.16 43.51 18.67
CA THR A 157 -10.99 42.31 18.83
C THR A 157 -11.98 42.08 17.69
N THR A 158 -12.14 43.02 16.76
CA THR A 158 -13.12 42.97 15.66
C THR A 158 -12.50 42.71 14.29
N GLY A 159 -11.18 42.62 14.20
CA GLY A 159 -10.45 42.31 12.97
C GLY A 159 -10.25 43.52 12.05
N ASP A 160 -10.27 44.75 12.56
CA ASP A 160 -10.25 45.97 11.72
C ASP A 160 -8.86 46.66 11.60
N THR A 161 -8.05 46.57 12.64
CA THR A 161 -6.70 47.17 12.78
C THR A 161 -5.65 46.11 12.47
N ILE A 162 -5.37 45.94 11.18
CA ILE A 162 -4.46 44.93 10.66
C ILE A 162 -3.02 45.22 11.11
N VAL A 163 -2.37 44.20 11.69
CA VAL A 163 -0.95 44.20 12.08
C VAL A 163 -0.12 43.37 11.13
N ASP A 164 -0.61 42.16 10.80
CA ASP A 164 0.07 41.23 9.90
C ASP A 164 -0.88 40.81 8.76
N THR A 165 -0.32 40.62 7.56
CA THR A 165 -1.07 40.22 6.35
C THR A 165 -0.41 39.01 5.70
N PHE A 166 -1.23 38.07 5.23
CA PHE A 166 -0.79 36.86 4.53
C PHE A 166 -1.69 36.59 3.33
N TRP A 167 -1.12 36.59 2.12
CA TRP A 167 -1.87 36.38 0.88
C TRP A 167 -2.13 34.90 0.63
N ILE A 168 -3.39 34.54 0.42
CA ILE A 168 -3.78 33.17 0.06
C ILE A 168 -3.50 32.99 -1.42
N PRO A 169 -2.74 31.95 -1.85
CA PRO A 169 -2.42 31.74 -3.26
C PRO A 169 -3.67 31.40 -4.08
N ALA A 170 -3.52 31.42 -5.41
CA ALA A 170 -4.54 30.85 -6.29
C ALA A 170 -4.70 29.35 -5.99
N ILE A 171 -5.94 28.89 -5.84
CA ILE A 171 -6.25 27.49 -5.54
C ILE A 171 -7.39 27.06 -6.48
N PRO A 172 -7.23 25.99 -7.28
CA PRO A 172 -8.33 25.49 -8.12
C PRO A 172 -9.52 25.06 -7.26
N SER A 173 -10.70 24.84 -7.84
CA SER A 173 -11.78 24.18 -7.09
C SER A 173 -11.33 22.75 -6.80
N THR A 174 -11.03 22.46 -5.54
CA THR A 174 -10.54 21.14 -5.12
C THR A 174 -11.61 20.37 -4.34
N ASN A 175 -12.45 21.09 -3.59
CA ASN A 175 -13.31 20.53 -2.56
C ASN A 175 -12.56 19.58 -1.60
N ARG A 176 -11.27 19.85 -1.39
CA ARG A 176 -10.36 19.11 -0.50
C ARG A 176 -9.58 20.08 0.36
N TYR A 177 -9.14 19.60 1.50
CA TYR A 177 -8.24 20.35 2.37
C TYR A 177 -6.84 20.47 1.77
N LEU A 178 -6.25 21.64 1.96
CA LEU A 178 -4.92 22.03 1.54
C LEU A 178 -4.21 22.66 2.75
N PRO A 179 -3.04 22.16 3.17
CA PRO A 179 -2.26 22.82 4.19
C PRO A 179 -1.54 24.00 3.55
N LEU A 180 -1.70 25.19 4.11
CA LEU A 180 -0.96 26.38 3.71
C LEU A 180 0.05 26.73 4.79
N THR A 181 1.21 27.23 4.37
CA THR A 181 2.19 27.89 5.23
C THR A 181 2.59 29.19 4.55
N LEU A 182 2.15 30.31 5.11
CA LEU A 182 2.26 31.63 4.50
C LEU A 182 3.24 32.49 5.30
N THR A 183 4.13 33.17 4.57
CA THR A 183 5.03 34.17 5.16
C THR A 183 4.31 35.51 5.27
N LYS A 184 4.58 36.25 6.35
CA LYS A 184 4.08 37.61 6.52
C LYS A 184 4.47 38.48 5.32
N ASP A 185 3.50 39.22 4.79
CA ASP A 185 3.73 40.20 3.73
C ASP A 185 4.70 41.28 4.20
N GLY A 186 5.70 41.59 3.37
CA GLY A 186 6.85 42.43 3.75
C GLY A 186 7.89 41.77 4.68
N GLY A 187 7.65 40.53 5.15
CA GLY A 187 8.57 39.77 6.00
C GLY A 187 8.61 40.22 7.47
N GLY A 188 9.60 39.70 8.20
CA GLY A 188 9.83 40.01 9.62
C GLY A 188 8.95 39.22 10.60
N ASN A 189 9.02 39.63 11.87
CA ASN A 189 8.29 38.97 12.95
C ASN A 189 6.80 39.39 12.97
N LEU A 190 5.94 38.52 13.50
CA LEU A 190 4.52 38.79 13.71
C LEU A 190 4.30 39.77 14.88
N GLY A 191 3.07 40.29 15.01
CA GLY A 191 2.70 41.23 16.07
C GLY A 191 2.75 40.63 17.49
N SER A 192 3.01 41.48 18.48
CA SER A 192 3.14 41.08 19.89
C SER A 192 1.86 41.26 20.73
N SER A 193 0.77 41.73 20.12
CA SER A 193 -0.50 42.02 20.81
C SER A 193 -1.68 41.77 19.88
N ILE A 194 -1.73 40.57 19.28
CA ILE A 194 -2.81 40.16 18.38
C ILE A 194 -4.05 39.81 19.20
N GLN A 195 -5.21 40.38 18.85
CA GLN A 195 -6.47 40.18 19.56
C GLN A 195 -7.58 39.58 18.67
N SER A 196 -7.37 39.50 17.35
CA SER A 196 -8.26 38.79 16.43
C SER A 196 -7.54 38.31 15.17
N ILE A 197 -8.14 37.32 14.52
CA ILE A 197 -7.79 36.85 13.18
C ILE A 197 -8.99 37.07 12.24
N ALA A 198 -8.74 37.45 10.99
CA ALA A 198 -9.80 37.66 10.01
C ALA A 198 -9.42 37.19 8.60
N ILE A 199 -10.43 36.85 7.81
CA ILE A 199 -10.31 36.70 6.35
C ILE A 199 -10.81 37.98 5.70
N TYR A 200 -10.02 38.51 4.77
CA TYR A 200 -10.41 39.64 3.92
C TYR A 200 -10.42 39.22 2.45
N ALA A 201 -11.42 39.66 1.71
CA ALA A 201 -11.38 39.66 0.24
C ALA A 201 -10.90 41.02 -0.24
N ASN A 202 -9.81 41.05 -0.99
CA ASN A 202 -9.25 42.25 -1.59
C ASN A 202 -9.83 42.52 -2.99
N THR A 203 -10.29 41.48 -3.68
CA THR A 203 -11.11 41.57 -4.89
C THR A 203 -12.37 40.71 -4.73
N ASP A 204 -13.35 40.89 -5.61
CA ASP A 204 -14.57 40.07 -5.64
C ASP A 204 -14.24 38.57 -5.66
N PRO A 205 -14.59 37.82 -4.61
CA PRO A 205 -14.35 36.38 -4.57
C PRO A 205 -15.40 35.56 -5.31
N GLY A 206 -16.52 36.17 -5.71
CA GLY A 206 -17.70 35.47 -6.19
C GLY A 206 -18.35 34.59 -5.11
N ILE A 207 -19.11 33.59 -5.54
CA ILE A 207 -19.72 32.60 -4.63
C ILE A 207 -18.67 31.55 -4.30
N ILE A 208 -18.33 31.44 -3.01
CA ILE A 208 -17.37 30.46 -2.52
C ILE A 208 -17.60 30.16 -1.04
N THR A 209 -17.45 28.90 -0.67
CA THR A 209 -17.38 28.44 0.72
C THR A 209 -15.96 28.08 1.07
N LEU A 210 -15.45 28.68 2.15
CA LEU A 210 -14.17 28.32 2.74
C LEU A 210 -14.40 27.53 4.02
N LEU A 211 -13.76 26.36 4.15
CA LEU A 211 -13.57 25.72 5.46
C LEU A 211 -12.15 26.00 5.93
N LEU A 212 -12.01 26.43 7.18
CA LEU A 212 -10.75 26.81 7.79
C LEU A 212 -10.54 26.04 9.09
N ASP A 213 -9.31 25.60 9.33
CA ASP A 213 -8.97 24.86 10.54
C ASP A 213 -7.48 24.99 10.93
N ASP A 214 -7.19 24.75 12.20
CA ASP A 214 -5.84 24.64 12.79
C ASP A 214 -4.86 25.79 12.44
N PHE A 215 -5.21 27.03 12.78
CA PHE A 215 -4.29 28.15 12.61
C PHE A 215 -3.20 28.16 13.69
N ILE A 216 -1.96 28.08 13.25
CA ILE A 216 -0.75 28.13 14.09
C ILE A 216 0.26 29.15 13.56
N ALA A 217 1.01 29.78 14.45
CA ALA A 217 2.20 30.56 14.13
C ALA A 217 3.44 29.66 14.16
N CYS A 218 4.34 29.83 13.20
CA CYS A 218 5.59 29.07 13.10
C CYS A 218 6.76 29.98 12.67
N THR A 219 7.97 29.56 13.00
CA THR A 219 9.18 30.28 12.58
C THR A 219 9.48 30.00 11.10
N THR A 220 10.38 30.77 10.50
CA THR A 220 10.74 30.62 9.07
C THR A 220 11.08 29.17 8.70
N ASP A 221 11.87 28.50 9.53
CA ASP A 221 12.31 27.11 9.32
C ASP A 221 11.67 26.15 10.31
N GLY A 222 10.62 26.57 11.03
CA GLY A 222 9.96 25.81 12.09
C GLY A 222 9.00 24.75 11.58
N LEU A 223 8.55 23.89 12.50
CA LEU A 223 7.51 22.90 12.22
C LEU A 223 6.22 23.59 11.77
N ASN A 224 5.58 23.05 10.73
CA ASN A 224 4.34 23.56 10.16
C ASN A 224 3.51 22.41 9.55
N LEU A 225 2.29 22.68 9.09
CA LEU A 225 1.40 21.63 8.56
C LEU A 225 1.85 21.06 7.21
N GLN A 226 2.69 21.78 6.47
CA GLN A 226 3.27 21.28 5.22
C GLN A 226 4.49 20.38 5.44
N SER A 227 5.12 20.40 6.61
CA SER A 227 6.22 19.52 6.97
C SER A 227 5.80 18.05 7.01
N LEU A 228 6.77 17.15 6.82
CA LEU A 228 6.67 15.75 7.23
C LEU A 228 7.45 15.54 8.53
N ILE A 229 7.07 14.57 9.36
CA ILE A 229 7.82 14.17 10.56
C ILE A 229 8.19 12.69 10.54
N SER A 230 9.33 12.37 11.17
CA SER A 230 9.85 11.00 11.28
C SER A 230 10.82 10.88 12.46
N LYS A 231 11.11 9.64 12.86
CA LYS A 231 12.28 9.29 13.69
C LYS A 231 13.56 9.21 12.85
N ASN A 232 13.46 9.25 11.52
CA ASN A 232 14.59 9.18 10.59
C ASN A 232 15.37 10.51 10.52
N SER A 233 16.68 10.45 10.75
CA SER A 233 17.59 11.60 10.62
C SER A 233 18.35 11.65 9.29
N ALA A 234 18.30 10.58 8.48
CA ALA A 234 19.11 10.47 7.28
C ALA A 234 18.57 11.35 6.14
N GLU A 235 19.47 12.02 5.41
CA GLU A 235 19.12 12.74 4.17
C GLU A 235 18.69 11.79 3.06
N GLN A 236 19.33 10.60 3.01
CA GLN A 236 19.07 9.51 2.09
C GLN A 236 18.98 8.17 2.83
N GLY A 237 17.98 7.36 2.49
CA GLY A 237 17.72 6.08 3.14
C GLY A 237 17.10 6.22 4.54
N GLY A 238 17.37 5.22 5.38
CA GLY A 238 16.69 5.02 6.66
C GLY A 238 15.37 4.26 6.50
N THR A 239 14.99 3.50 7.53
CA THR A 239 13.85 2.57 7.46
C THR A 239 12.53 3.17 7.94
N GLU A 240 12.59 4.23 8.74
CA GLU A 240 11.42 4.88 9.33
C GLU A 240 10.72 5.78 8.30
N GLY A 241 9.39 5.69 8.25
CA GLY A 241 8.56 6.45 7.31
C GLY A 241 8.50 7.94 7.64
N TRP A 242 8.26 8.76 6.62
CA TRP A 242 7.93 10.17 6.76
C TRP A 242 6.42 10.35 6.71
N TYR A 243 5.86 11.01 7.72
CA TYR A 243 4.43 11.15 7.90
C TYR A 243 3.98 12.59 7.70
N GLY A 244 2.92 12.76 6.92
CA GLY A 244 2.21 14.03 6.82
C GLY A 244 1.53 14.38 8.15
N ILE A 245 1.57 15.66 8.49
CA ILE A 245 0.90 16.19 9.68
C ILE A 245 -0.55 16.51 9.34
N GLN A 246 -1.46 16.07 10.20
CA GLN A 246 -2.88 16.40 10.18
C GLN A 246 -3.17 17.67 10.95
N SER A 247 -2.63 17.81 12.16
CA SER A 247 -2.80 19.00 12.99
C SER A 247 -1.69 19.17 14.02
N ILE A 248 -1.54 20.39 14.55
CA ILE A 248 -0.61 20.72 15.64
C ILE A 248 -1.33 21.57 16.68
N ASN A 249 -1.51 21.03 17.88
CA ASN A 249 -2.13 21.72 19.00
C ASN A 249 -1.21 21.68 20.22
N GLY A 250 -0.43 22.75 20.39
CA GLY A 250 0.62 22.83 21.41
C GLY A 250 1.68 21.73 21.24
N THR A 251 1.72 20.76 22.16
CA THR A 251 2.64 19.61 22.11
C THR A 251 2.07 18.41 21.37
N THR A 252 0.81 18.44 20.96
CA THR A 252 0.15 17.31 20.29
C THR A 252 0.24 17.48 18.79
N VAL A 253 0.81 16.50 18.10
CA VAL A 253 0.81 16.40 16.64
C VAL A 253 -0.01 15.18 16.24
N LEU A 254 -0.99 15.39 15.36
CA LEU A 254 -1.73 14.28 14.74
C LEU A 254 -1.11 13.95 13.39
N LEU A 255 -0.91 12.65 13.13
CA LEU A 255 -0.47 12.12 11.85
C LEU A 255 -1.66 11.95 10.93
N ASP A 256 -1.52 12.41 9.68
CA ASP A 256 -2.58 12.31 8.69
C ASP A 256 -2.62 10.91 8.05
N ALA A 257 -3.76 10.58 7.44
CA ALA A 257 -3.80 9.55 6.41
C ALA A 257 -3.85 10.21 5.04
N ASP A 258 -4.95 10.86 4.69
CA ASP A 258 -5.05 11.74 3.54
C ASP A 258 -5.50 13.16 3.94
N THR A 259 -5.41 14.08 3.00
CA THR A 259 -5.71 15.49 3.26
C THR A 259 -7.14 15.73 3.76
N ASN A 260 -8.11 14.87 3.43
CA ASN A 260 -9.49 14.93 3.93
C ASN A 260 -9.78 13.97 5.10
N THR A 261 -8.79 13.23 5.60
CA THR A 261 -8.96 12.44 6.81
C THR A 261 -9.37 13.36 7.96
N LEU A 262 -10.49 13.01 8.61
CA LEU A 262 -11.07 13.74 9.71
C LEU A 262 -10.22 13.61 10.99
N ALA A 263 -10.34 14.57 11.90
CA ALA A 263 -9.59 14.59 13.16
C ALA A 263 -9.79 13.33 14.04
N ASN A 264 -10.88 12.59 13.87
CA ASN A 264 -11.16 11.34 14.60
C ASN A 264 -10.91 10.05 13.77
N ALA A 265 -10.34 10.18 12.56
CA ALA A 265 -10.05 9.08 11.66
C ALA A 265 -8.55 8.97 11.37
N GLY A 266 -8.18 7.96 10.59
CA GLY A 266 -6.80 7.68 10.15
C GLY A 266 -6.21 6.43 10.79
N ARG A 267 -5.01 6.08 10.34
CA ARG A 267 -4.27 4.89 10.82
C ARG A 267 -3.18 5.25 11.83
N GLY A 268 -2.38 6.27 11.54
CA GLY A 268 -1.34 6.78 12.44
C GLY A 268 0.00 6.06 12.32
N TYR A 269 0.75 6.02 13.41
CA TYR A 269 2.06 5.38 13.50
C TYR A 269 1.92 3.88 13.82
N SER A 270 2.75 3.06 13.20
CA SER A 270 2.89 1.65 13.55
C SER A 270 4.37 1.29 13.54
N GLY A 271 4.84 0.80 14.68
CA GLY A 271 6.26 0.56 14.97
C GLY A 271 6.51 0.59 16.48
N THR A 272 7.76 0.80 16.88
CA THR A 272 8.14 0.79 18.31
C THR A 272 7.58 2.01 19.05
N THR A 273 6.89 1.78 20.17
CA THR A 273 6.53 2.85 21.11
C THR A 273 7.79 3.33 21.85
N GLU A 274 8.15 4.60 21.68
CA GLU A 274 9.36 5.17 22.29
C GLU A 274 9.30 6.70 22.35
N THR A 275 10.11 7.28 23.24
CA THR A 275 10.42 8.71 23.22
C THR A 275 11.80 8.88 22.60
N VAL A 276 11.88 9.56 21.45
CA VAL A 276 13.11 9.67 20.67
C VAL A 276 13.20 11.02 19.99
N THR A 277 14.41 11.42 19.62
CA THR A 277 14.62 12.59 18.77
C THR A 277 13.83 12.42 17.47
N THR A 278 13.00 13.43 17.21
CA THR A 278 12.12 13.48 16.05
C THR A 278 12.62 14.57 15.12
N TYR A 279 12.50 14.30 13.83
CA TYR A 279 12.96 15.17 12.76
C TYR A 279 11.77 15.59 11.93
N LYS A 280 11.81 16.82 11.44
CA LYS A 280 10.95 17.26 10.36
C LYS A 280 11.72 17.29 9.04
N ARG A 281 11.00 17.23 7.93
CA ARG A 281 11.54 17.42 6.58
C ARG A 281 10.58 18.26 5.75
N GLU A 282 11.15 19.23 5.03
CA GLU A 282 10.43 19.97 3.99
C GLU A 282 10.55 19.26 2.64
N THR A 283 9.55 19.45 1.78
CA THR A 283 9.42 18.74 0.51
C THR A 283 9.26 19.71 -0.66
N ILE A 284 9.45 19.22 -1.89
CA ILE A 284 9.17 19.97 -3.10
C ILE A 284 7.66 19.96 -3.34
N LYS A 285 7.05 21.13 -3.25
CA LYS A 285 5.62 21.29 -3.48
C LYS A 285 5.35 21.30 -4.99
N THR A 286 4.55 20.36 -5.46
CA THR A 286 4.13 20.32 -6.86
C THR A 286 2.88 21.15 -7.10
N GLY A 287 2.54 21.39 -8.38
CA GLY A 287 1.36 22.19 -8.73
C GLY A 287 0.06 21.60 -8.20
N ILE A 288 -0.75 22.42 -7.53
CA ILE A 288 -2.06 22.01 -6.99
C ILE A 288 -3.01 21.73 -8.15
N THR A 289 -3.67 20.57 -8.12
CA THR A 289 -4.64 20.18 -9.16
C THR A 289 -6.06 20.00 -8.61
N GLY A 290 -7.06 20.38 -9.41
CA GLY A 290 -8.48 20.25 -9.07
C GLY A 290 -9.06 18.84 -9.30
N ALA A 291 -8.33 17.93 -9.96
CA ALA A 291 -8.86 16.62 -10.34
C ALA A 291 -7.99 15.46 -9.83
N SER A 292 -8.64 14.41 -9.33
CA SER A 292 -7.99 13.21 -8.79
C SER A 292 -7.17 12.43 -9.84
N GLY A 293 -7.58 12.48 -11.10
CA GLY A 293 -6.91 11.81 -12.22
C GLY A 293 -5.91 12.66 -12.99
N ALA A 294 -5.63 13.90 -12.55
CA ALA A 294 -4.70 14.77 -13.25
C ALA A 294 -3.26 14.24 -13.17
N ALA A 295 -2.51 14.38 -14.26
CA ALA A 295 -1.09 14.05 -14.28
C ALA A 295 -0.28 15.23 -13.72
N VAL A 296 0.38 15.04 -12.57
CA VAL A 296 1.22 16.09 -11.97
C VAL A 296 2.64 15.98 -12.49
N GLN A 297 3.25 14.79 -12.40
CA GLN A 297 4.54 14.51 -13.03
C GLN A 297 4.45 13.30 -13.96
N GLU A 298 4.26 13.58 -15.24
CA GLU A 298 4.08 12.56 -16.26
C GLU A 298 5.38 12.28 -16.99
N VAL A 299 5.75 11.01 -17.08
CA VAL A 299 6.84 10.56 -17.96
C VAL A 299 6.39 10.65 -19.41
N GLN A 300 7.17 11.34 -20.24
CA GLN A 300 6.74 11.65 -21.60
C GLN A 300 7.23 10.65 -22.66
N ASP A 301 8.29 9.87 -22.39
CA ASP A 301 8.87 8.94 -23.37
C ASP A 301 9.06 7.52 -22.83
N ASN A 302 9.42 6.59 -23.72
CA ASN A 302 9.75 5.21 -23.41
C ASN A 302 11.26 4.99 -23.48
N GLY A 303 11.79 4.15 -22.59
CA GLY A 303 13.08 3.53 -22.83
C GLY A 303 12.97 2.36 -23.83
N THR A 304 14.04 1.59 -23.93
CA THR A 304 14.04 0.30 -24.65
C THR A 304 14.71 -0.77 -23.79
N LEU A 305 14.51 -2.05 -24.13
CA LEU A 305 15.17 -3.14 -23.43
C LEU A 305 16.69 -2.94 -23.42
N GLY A 306 17.27 -2.87 -22.22
CA GLY A 306 18.71 -2.62 -22.01
C GLY A 306 19.13 -1.15 -22.04
N ASN A 307 18.24 -0.22 -22.40
CA ASN A 307 18.48 1.22 -22.40
C ASN A 307 17.27 1.94 -21.78
N ASN A 308 17.11 1.80 -20.47
CA ASN A 308 16.04 2.48 -19.75
C ASN A 308 16.28 3.99 -19.74
N ILE A 309 15.21 4.78 -19.65
CA ILE A 309 15.34 6.19 -19.26
C ILE A 309 15.32 6.25 -17.73
N GLU A 310 16.32 6.89 -17.12
CA GLU A 310 16.47 6.93 -15.68
C GLU A 310 16.14 8.30 -15.10
N PHE A 311 15.26 8.35 -14.10
CA PHE A 311 14.98 9.54 -13.30
C PHE A 311 15.50 9.31 -11.88
N GLN A 312 16.51 10.08 -11.49
CA GLN A 312 17.26 9.89 -10.27
C GLN A 312 17.11 11.12 -9.37
N GLY A 313 16.43 10.98 -8.23
CA GLY A 313 16.32 12.01 -7.20
C GLY A 313 17.56 12.13 -6.33
N GLY A 314 17.61 13.17 -5.51
CA GLY A 314 18.58 13.27 -4.42
C GLY A 314 19.93 13.89 -4.78
N TRP A 315 20.01 14.66 -5.87
CA TRP A 315 21.27 15.28 -6.27
C TRP A 315 21.49 16.65 -5.62
N ASN A 316 22.67 16.86 -5.08
CA ASN A 316 23.14 18.14 -4.59
C ASN A 316 23.59 19.02 -5.77
N THR A 317 22.91 20.15 -5.98
CA THR A 317 23.16 21.03 -7.14
C THR A 317 24.51 21.74 -7.07
N SER A 318 25.10 21.85 -5.88
CA SER A 318 26.41 22.50 -5.69
C SER A 318 27.58 21.55 -5.96
N THR A 319 27.44 20.27 -5.61
CA THR A 319 28.53 19.29 -5.68
C THR A 319 28.35 18.25 -6.79
N THR A 320 27.15 18.14 -7.36
CA THR A 320 26.76 17.09 -8.32
C THR A 320 27.00 15.67 -7.77
N VAL A 321 26.71 15.48 -6.48
CA VAL A 321 26.73 14.17 -5.81
C VAL A 321 25.30 13.79 -5.44
N GLN A 322 24.95 12.50 -5.58
CA GLN A 322 23.66 11.97 -5.12
C GLN A 322 23.75 11.63 -3.61
N ASP A 323 23.64 12.65 -2.77
CA ASP A 323 23.81 12.56 -1.30
C ASP A 323 22.48 12.74 -0.51
N GLY A 324 21.34 12.77 -1.20
CA GLY A 324 20.03 12.97 -0.60
C GLY A 324 18.91 12.18 -1.27
N GLU A 325 17.68 12.64 -1.07
CA GLU A 325 16.47 12.12 -1.71
C GLU A 325 15.60 13.30 -2.17
N THR A 326 14.78 13.07 -3.20
CA THR A 326 13.79 14.04 -3.67
C THR A 326 12.41 13.62 -3.17
N PHE A 327 11.74 14.48 -2.39
CA PHE A 327 10.39 14.27 -1.89
C PHE A 327 9.43 15.23 -2.59
N PHE A 328 8.50 14.67 -3.35
CA PHE A 328 7.42 15.41 -3.98
C PHE A 328 6.15 15.36 -3.13
N ASP A 329 5.48 16.50 -3.03
CA ASP A 329 4.26 16.67 -2.25
C ASP A 329 3.15 17.26 -3.12
N GLY A 330 2.04 16.53 -3.23
CA GLY A 330 0.83 16.93 -3.98
C GLY A 330 -0.08 17.90 -3.23
N LEU A 331 0.19 18.12 -1.93
CA LEU A 331 -0.48 19.01 -0.98
C LEU A 331 -1.96 18.71 -0.69
N ASN A 332 -2.80 18.52 -1.70
CA ASN A 332 -4.25 18.42 -1.57
C ASN A 332 -4.81 17.00 -1.76
N GLY A 333 -3.97 16.01 -2.04
CA GLY A 333 -4.41 14.63 -2.21
C GLY A 333 -5.05 14.34 -3.59
N ASN A 334 -4.93 15.24 -4.56
CA ASN A 334 -5.35 15.00 -5.94
C ASN A 334 -4.16 14.72 -6.88
N GLY A 335 -4.46 14.17 -8.05
CA GLY A 335 -3.50 13.87 -9.10
C GLY A 335 -2.58 12.69 -8.84
N TYR A 336 -1.88 12.26 -9.87
CA TYR A 336 -0.83 11.25 -9.79
C TYR A 336 0.52 11.93 -9.52
N GLY A 337 1.26 11.45 -8.52
CA GLY A 337 2.59 11.96 -8.17
C GLY A 337 3.59 11.69 -9.29
N LEU A 338 4.11 10.47 -9.40
CA LEU A 338 4.83 9.98 -10.58
C LEU A 338 3.88 9.15 -11.45
N TYR A 339 3.66 9.60 -12.67
CA TYR A 339 2.66 9.02 -13.56
C TYR A 339 3.29 8.43 -14.82
N LEU A 340 3.07 7.13 -15.01
CA LEU A 340 3.40 6.40 -16.23
C LEU A 340 2.09 6.01 -16.91
N ASN A 341 1.92 6.42 -18.16
CA ASN A 341 0.73 6.19 -18.96
C ASN A 341 1.12 5.60 -20.31
N GLY A 342 1.06 4.28 -20.44
CA GLY A 342 1.63 3.57 -21.57
C GLY A 342 3.14 3.81 -21.74
N LYS A 343 3.87 3.98 -20.62
CA LYS A 343 5.33 4.20 -20.63
C LYS A 343 6.05 2.97 -20.06
N SER A 344 7.09 2.54 -20.76
CA SER A 344 7.83 1.32 -20.47
C SER A 344 9.34 1.58 -20.43
N TYR A 345 10.07 0.69 -19.76
CA TYR A 345 11.53 0.76 -19.62
C TYR A 345 11.99 2.06 -18.95
N ILE A 346 11.26 2.50 -17.93
CA ILE A 346 11.61 3.65 -17.09
C ILE A 346 12.20 3.15 -15.79
N THR A 347 13.23 3.83 -15.29
CA THR A 347 13.82 3.56 -13.97
C THR A 347 13.70 4.77 -13.07
N PHE A 348 13.11 4.60 -11.89
CA PHE A 348 13.13 5.61 -10.82
C PHE A 348 14.09 5.21 -9.71
N ASN A 349 14.76 6.20 -9.12
CA ASN A 349 15.59 6.02 -7.93
C ASN A 349 15.53 7.24 -7.01
N TYR A 350 15.31 7.04 -5.71
CA TYR A 350 15.28 8.10 -4.68
C TYR A 350 14.30 9.25 -4.95
N LEU A 351 13.17 8.92 -5.57
CA LEU A 351 12.04 9.83 -5.79
C LEU A 351 10.87 9.37 -4.93
N ASN A 352 10.58 10.15 -3.90
CA ASN A 352 9.55 9.88 -2.90
C ASN A 352 8.33 10.77 -3.12
N VAL A 353 7.18 10.32 -2.63
CA VAL A 353 5.88 10.97 -2.89
C VAL A 353 5.00 10.98 -1.65
N CYS A 354 4.22 12.05 -1.48
CA CYS A 354 3.15 12.15 -0.48
C CYS A 354 2.01 13.08 -0.93
N ARG A 355 0.83 12.92 -0.32
CA ARG A 355 -0.36 13.78 -0.52
C ARG A 355 -0.79 13.91 -1.98
N TYR A 356 -0.65 12.84 -2.76
CA TYR A 356 -1.28 12.67 -4.07
C TYR A 356 -2.56 11.84 -3.96
N ASN A 357 -3.31 11.72 -5.05
CA ASN A 357 -4.34 10.68 -5.13
C ASN A 357 -3.68 9.30 -5.18
N TYR A 358 -2.74 9.14 -6.11
CA TYR A 358 -1.83 8.00 -6.17
C TYR A 358 -0.39 8.52 -6.15
N GLY A 359 0.44 7.98 -5.26
CA GLY A 359 1.84 8.37 -5.17
C GLY A 359 2.57 8.07 -6.48
N ILE A 360 2.57 6.79 -6.89
CA ILE A 360 3.11 6.33 -8.16
C ILE A 360 2.04 5.53 -8.89
N GLY A 361 1.74 5.89 -10.15
CA GLY A 361 0.73 5.23 -10.97
C GLY A 361 1.29 4.66 -12.26
N TYR A 362 1.26 3.34 -12.40
CA TYR A 362 1.49 2.63 -13.67
C TYR A 362 0.14 2.38 -14.34
N ASN A 363 -0.15 3.09 -15.42
CA ASN A 363 -1.44 3.03 -16.10
C ASN A 363 -1.28 2.62 -17.57
N ASN A 364 -2.32 1.99 -18.10
CA ASN A 364 -2.50 1.74 -19.53
C ASN A 364 -1.31 1.02 -20.18
N ASN A 365 -0.98 -0.17 -19.70
CA ASN A 365 0.13 -0.99 -20.20
C ASN A 365 1.51 -0.35 -19.98
N SER A 366 1.71 0.32 -18.83
CA SER A 366 3.04 0.78 -18.42
C SER A 366 3.84 -0.41 -17.89
N ASN A 367 4.56 -1.09 -18.78
CA ASN A 367 5.18 -2.38 -18.51
C ASN A 367 6.71 -2.28 -18.40
N ASN A 368 7.35 -3.27 -17.79
CA ASN A 368 8.82 -3.37 -17.75
C ASN A 368 9.52 -2.15 -17.14
N ASN A 369 8.89 -1.48 -16.19
CA ASN A 369 9.49 -0.37 -15.46
C ASN A 369 10.13 -0.86 -14.16
N THR A 370 11.09 -0.09 -13.65
CA THR A 370 11.85 -0.41 -12.44
C THR A 370 11.84 0.76 -11.46
N ILE A 371 11.69 0.45 -10.18
CA ILE A 371 12.08 1.35 -9.10
C ILE A 371 13.18 0.65 -8.30
N THR A 372 14.34 1.28 -8.22
CA THR A 372 15.45 0.74 -7.43
C THR A 372 15.21 0.99 -5.94
N THR A 373 14.94 2.23 -5.57
CA THR A 373 14.63 2.59 -4.18
C THR A 373 13.56 3.66 -4.10
N LEU A 374 12.54 3.36 -3.31
CA LEU A 374 11.46 4.24 -2.90
C LEU A 374 11.31 4.16 -1.38
N SER A 375 11.82 5.19 -0.71
CA SER A 375 11.85 5.24 0.75
C SER A 375 10.48 5.59 1.32
N ASN A 376 9.67 6.35 0.59
CA ASN A 376 8.40 6.88 1.06
C ASN A 376 7.35 7.08 -0.05
N ALA A 377 6.24 6.38 0.06
CA ALA A 377 5.00 6.56 -0.70
C ALA A 377 3.80 6.63 0.26
N ASN A 378 3.92 7.51 1.25
CA ASN A 378 2.95 7.63 2.34
C ASN A 378 1.91 8.70 2.06
N ASN A 379 0.81 8.65 2.81
CA ASN A 379 -0.16 9.73 2.92
C ASN A 379 -0.87 10.11 1.60
N ASN A 380 -1.17 9.13 0.75
CA ASN A 380 -1.93 9.36 -0.48
C ASN A 380 -3.40 8.98 -0.31
N THR A 381 -4.29 9.72 -0.99
CA THR A 381 -5.75 9.56 -0.88
C THR A 381 -6.24 8.17 -1.31
N THR A 382 -5.51 7.50 -2.21
CA THR A 382 -5.81 6.12 -2.59
C THR A 382 -4.64 5.21 -2.25
N SER A 383 -3.57 5.23 -3.04
CA SER A 383 -2.46 4.28 -2.84
C SER A 383 -1.09 4.90 -2.99
N GLY A 384 -0.12 4.34 -2.27
CA GLY A 384 1.29 4.70 -2.43
C GLY A 384 1.79 4.28 -3.81
N VAL A 385 1.58 3.02 -4.18
CA VAL A 385 1.89 2.47 -5.51
C VAL A 385 0.65 1.82 -6.11
N TYR A 386 0.33 2.19 -7.34
CA TYR A 386 -0.83 1.69 -8.08
C TYR A 386 -0.44 1.14 -9.45
N TYR A 387 -0.80 -0.12 -9.70
CA TYR A 387 -0.70 -0.76 -11.00
C TYR A 387 -2.10 -0.93 -11.59
N ASN A 388 -2.31 -0.38 -12.78
CA ASN A 388 -3.56 -0.43 -13.52
C ASN A 388 -3.31 -0.94 -14.93
N ASN A 389 -3.76 -2.16 -15.20
CA ASN A 389 -3.48 -2.87 -16.46
C ASN A 389 -2.01 -2.75 -16.87
N SER A 390 -1.09 -3.01 -15.93
CA SER A 390 0.35 -2.78 -16.09
C SER A 390 1.14 -3.94 -15.51
N ASN A 391 2.02 -4.54 -16.30
CA ASN A 391 2.61 -5.85 -16.06
C ASN A 391 4.14 -5.80 -16.09
N TYR A 392 4.79 -6.81 -15.50
CA TYR A 392 6.25 -6.97 -15.55
C TYR A 392 7.04 -5.80 -14.95
N ASN A 393 6.46 -5.03 -14.04
CA ASN A 393 7.16 -3.96 -13.34
C ASN A 393 7.85 -4.51 -12.08
N THR A 394 8.97 -3.89 -11.73
CA THR A 394 9.80 -4.32 -10.59
C THR A 394 10.04 -3.16 -9.63
N ILE A 395 9.88 -3.41 -8.34
CA ILE A 395 10.40 -2.56 -7.27
C ILE A 395 11.39 -3.37 -6.44
N THR A 396 12.64 -2.95 -6.40
CA THR A 396 13.63 -3.62 -5.54
C THR A 396 13.36 -3.29 -4.08
N THR A 397 13.27 -2.00 -3.74
CA THR A 397 13.05 -1.58 -2.36
C THR A 397 11.95 -0.53 -2.25
N LEU A 398 10.88 -0.90 -1.55
CA LEU A 398 9.84 -0.02 -1.05
C LEU A 398 9.86 -0.06 0.47
N LEU A 399 10.37 0.99 1.11
CA LEU A 399 10.50 0.99 2.56
C LEU A 399 9.17 1.32 3.24
N ASN A 400 8.47 2.36 2.78
CA ASN A 400 7.25 2.80 3.44
C ASN A 400 6.17 3.15 2.42
N ALA A 401 5.03 2.47 2.54
CA ALA A 401 3.77 2.81 1.89
C ALA A 401 2.67 2.81 2.95
N ASN A 402 2.74 3.79 3.85
CA ASN A 402 1.91 3.92 5.04
C ASN A 402 0.87 5.04 4.91
N ASN A 403 -0.17 4.97 5.73
CA ASN A 403 -1.18 6.00 5.88
C ASN A 403 -1.86 6.39 4.56
N ASN A 404 -1.94 5.47 3.59
CA ASN A 404 -2.75 5.68 2.40
C ASN A 404 -4.22 5.29 2.70
N SER A 405 -5.18 6.01 2.10
CA SER A 405 -6.62 5.85 2.37
C SER A 405 -7.31 4.73 1.54
N SER A 406 -6.54 3.92 0.80
CA SER A 406 -6.99 2.63 0.24
C SER A 406 -5.98 1.50 0.48
N ALA A 407 -4.78 1.62 -0.07
CA ALA A 407 -3.77 0.57 0.07
C ALA A 407 -2.34 1.11 0.01
N GLY A 408 -1.37 0.41 0.62
CA GLY A 408 0.04 0.71 0.40
C GLY A 408 0.43 0.41 -1.06
N VAL A 409 0.11 -0.80 -1.51
CA VAL A 409 0.29 -1.26 -2.89
C VAL A 409 -1.01 -1.83 -3.43
N TYR A 410 -1.43 -1.37 -4.61
CA TYR A 410 -2.64 -1.84 -5.27
C TYR A 410 -2.35 -2.34 -6.70
N TYR A 411 -2.69 -3.61 -6.96
CA TYR A 411 -2.70 -4.22 -8.29
C TYR A 411 -4.12 -4.34 -8.81
N ALA A 412 -4.42 -3.67 -9.92
CA ALA A 412 -5.68 -3.75 -10.65
C ALA A 412 -5.44 -4.28 -12.06
N THR A 413 -5.94 -5.49 -12.33
CA THR A 413 -5.75 -6.21 -13.61
C THR A 413 -4.29 -6.23 -14.05
N SER A 414 -3.36 -6.40 -13.09
CA SER A 414 -1.94 -6.19 -13.27
C SER A 414 -1.17 -7.42 -12.81
N ASN A 415 -0.39 -8.00 -13.72
CA ASN A 415 0.18 -9.33 -13.58
C ASN A 415 1.71 -9.31 -13.66
N TYR A 416 2.34 -10.36 -13.13
CA TYR A 416 3.79 -10.55 -13.24
C TYR A 416 4.64 -9.39 -12.70
N ASN A 417 4.11 -8.59 -11.78
CA ASN A 417 4.86 -7.54 -11.11
C ASN A 417 5.59 -8.10 -9.89
N THR A 418 6.74 -7.52 -9.58
CA THR A 418 7.59 -7.98 -8.47
C THR A 418 7.96 -6.85 -7.52
N ILE A 419 7.84 -7.09 -6.22
CA ILE A 419 8.47 -6.28 -5.18
C ILE A 419 9.44 -7.15 -4.39
N THR A 420 10.71 -6.79 -4.31
CA THR A 420 11.68 -7.58 -3.52
C THR A 420 11.49 -7.30 -2.03
N THR A 421 11.50 -6.03 -1.63
CA THR A 421 11.29 -5.65 -0.23
C THR A 421 10.18 -4.61 -0.13
N LEU A 422 9.14 -4.95 0.63
CA LEU A 422 8.13 -4.04 1.16
C LEU A 422 8.25 -4.07 2.69
N LEU A 423 8.91 -3.05 3.26
CA LEU A 423 9.19 -3.07 4.70
C LEU A 423 7.92 -2.75 5.52
N ASN A 424 7.26 -1.63 5.23
CA ASN A 424 6.06 -1.19 5.94
C ASN A 424 4.89 -0.87 4.99
N ALA A 425 3.73 -1.46 5.25
CA ALA A 425 2.47 -1.21 4.55
C ALA A 425 1.32 -1.07 5.55
N ASN A 426 1.28 0.07 6.26
CA ASN A 426 0.37 0.35 7.38
C ASN A 426 -0.65 1.41 6.99
N ASN A 427 -1.82 1.01 6.52
CA ASN A 427 -2.77 1.85 5.78
C ASN A 427 -4.21 1.71 6.29
N ASN A 428 -5.10 2.47 5.66
CA ASN A 428 -6.52 2.44 5.91
C ASN A 428 -7.27 2.24 4.57
N PRO A 429 -7.74 1.03 4.18
CA PRO A 429 -7.82 -0.20 4.97
C PRO A 429 -6.78 -1.31 4.71
N TYR A 430 -6.02 -1.32 3.60
CA TYR A 430 -5.25 -2.53 3.20
C TYR A 430 -3.73 -2.31 3.07
N GLY A 431 -2.93 -3.32 3.40
CA GLY A 431 -1.48 -3.26 3.15
C GLY A 431 -1.19 -3.43 1.66
N VAL A 432 -1.57 -4.60 1.15
CA VAL A 432 -1.48 -4.96 -0.27
C VAL A 432 -2.84 -5.42 -0.79
N TYR A 433 -3.29 -4.88 -1.91
CA TYR A 433 -4.57 -5.22 -2.53
C TYR A 433 -4.37 -5.71 -3.96
N TYR A 434 -5.01 -6.84 -4.29
CA TYR A 434 -5.05 -7.43 -5.63
C TYR A 434 -6.49 -7.53 -6.13
N THR A 435 -6.78 -6.96 -7.30
CA THR A 435 -8.06 -7.14 -8.00
C THR A 435 -7.82 -7.71 -9.39
N SER A 436 -8.37 -8.89 -9.67
CA SER A 436 -8.20 -9.60 -10.94
C SER A 436 -6.74 -9.63 -11.43
N SER A 437 -5.80 -9.81 -10.50
CA SER A 437 -4.36 -9.65 -10.71
C SER A 437 -3.64 -10.92 -10.32
N SER A 438 -2.79 -11.43 -11.21
CA SER A 438 -2.21 -12.76 -11.09
C SER A 438 -0.71 -12.81 -11.27
N ASN A 439 -0.08 -13.84 -10.73
CA ASN A 439 1.34 -14.12 -10.88
C ASN A 439 2.26 -12.99 -10.38
N ASN A 440 1.81 -12.17 -9.43
CA ASN A 440 2.65 -11.14 -8.81
C ASN A 440 3.43 -11.74 -7.63
N THR A 441 4.63 -11.21 -7.38
CA THR A 441 5.50 -11.69 -6.31
C THR A 441 5.91 -10.56 -5.38
N ILE A 442 5.75 -10.76 -4.07
CA ILE A 442 6.45 -9.99 -3.05
C ILE A 442 7.43 -10.93 -2.36
N THR A 443 8.74 -10.63 -2.38
CA THR A 443 9.70 -11.51 -1.70
C THR A 443 9.59 -11.33 -0.19
N THR A 444 9.61 -10.09 0.30
CA THR A 444 9.47 -9.79 1.72
C THR A 444 8.42 -8.71 1.96
N LEU A 445 7.41 -9.02 2.77
CA LEU A 445 6.51 -8.08 3.41
C LEU A 445 6.70 -8.18 4.92
N SER A 446 7.44 -7.23 5.50
CA SER A 446 7.90 -7.33 6.90
C SER A 446 6.88 -6.84 7.93
N ASN A 447 6.09 -5.83 7.57
CA ASN A 447 5.11 -5.23 8.48
C ASN A 447 3.91 -4.72 7.69
N ALA A 448 2.81 -5.46 7.75
CA ALA A 448 1.51 -4.97 7.31
C ALA A 448 0.56 -4.90 8.50
N ASN A 449 0.21 -3.68 8.90
CA ASN A 449 -0.62 -3.37 10.04
C ASN A 449 -1.65 -2.28 9.69
N ASN A 450 -2.85 -2.69 9.33
CA ASN A 450 -3.85 -1.88 8.62
C ASN A 450 -5.20 -1.88 9.34
N ASN A 451 -6.08 -0.93 9.00
CA ASN A 451 -7.40 -0.90 9.63
C ASN A 451 -8.32 -2.07 9.27
N ASN A 452 -8.01 -2.88 8.24
CA ASN A 452 -8.82 -4.03 7.84
C ASN A 452 -7.98 -5.31 7.64
N TYR A 453 -7.32 -5.46 6.48
CA TYR A 453 -6.51 -6.65 6.18
C TYR A 453 -5.08 -6.28 5.80
N GLY A 454 -4.14 -7.15 6.16
CA GLY A 454 -2.75 -7.04 5.73
C GLY A 454 -2.62 -7.23 4.22
N VAL A 455 -3.22 -8.30 3.70
CA VAL A 455 -3.26 -8.61 2.27
C VAL A 455 -4.66 -9.00 1.85
N TYR A 456 -5.13 -8.47 0.72
CA TYR A 456 -6.43 -8.79 0.15
C TYR A 456 -6.30 -9.25 -1.31
N TYR A 457 -6.72 -10.48 -1.58
CA TYR A 457 -6.90 -11.06 -2.91
C TYR A 457 -8.39 -11.10 -3.30
N SER A 458 -8.77 -10.28 -4.28
CA SER A 458 -10.10 -10.31 -4.90
C SER A 458 -9.98 -10.82 -6.34
N SER A 459 -10.55 -12.00 -6.61
CA SER A 459 -10.50 -12.67 -7.92
C SER A 459 -9.11 -12.79 -8.53
N SER A 460 -8.10 -13.01 -7.68
CA SER A 460 -6.68 -12.92 -8.03
C SER A 460 -6.00 -14.26 -7.76
N ASN A 461 -5.16 -14.76 -8.68
CA ASN A 461 -4.57 -16.10 -8.56
C ASN A 461 -3.04 -16.10 -8.67
N ASN A 462 -2.40 -17.16 -8.19
CA ASN A 462 -0.97 -17.40 -8.36
C ASN A 462 -0.07 -16.26 -7.84
N ASN A 463 -0.57 -15.43 -6.93
CA ASN A 463 0.26 -14.43 -6.28
C ASN A 463 1.04 -15.09 -5.15
N THR A 464 2.28 -14.62 -4.96
CA THR A 464 3.22 -15.21 -4.01
C THR A 464 3.77 -14.16 -3.06
N ILE A 465 3.74 -14.42 -1.76
CA ILE A 465 4.53 -13.69 -0.76
C ILE A 465 5.50 -14.66 -0.09
N LYS A 466 6.81 -14.47 -0.26
CA LYS A 466 7.82 -15.46 0.19
C LYS A 466 8.21 -15.35 1.67
N SER A 467 8.01 -14.18 2.26
CA SER A 467 8.17 -13.94 3.69
C SER A 467 7.16 -12.87 4.08
N LEU A 468 6.18 -13.26 4.89
CA LEU A 468 5.08 -12.40 5.29
C LEU A 468 5.10 -12.21 6.81
N SER A 469 4.88 -10.98 7.26
CA SER A 469 4.60 -10.68 8.66
C SER A 469 3.47 -9.65 8.74
N THR A 470 2.36 -10.06 9.35
CA THR A 470 1.18 -9.22 9.61
C THR A 470 0.90 -9.16 11.11
N SER A 471 0.49 -7.99 11.59
CA SER A 471 0.02 -7.83 12.97
C SER A 471 -0.91 -6.62 13.04
N GLY A 472 -1.79 -6.60 14.05
CA GLY A 472 -2.64 -5.45 14.34
C GLY A 472 -3.65 -5.08 13.26
N ASN A 473 -3.89 -5.95 12.26
CA ASN A 473 -4.90 -5.68 11.24
C ASN A 473 -6.31 -5.78 11.85
N GLY A 474 -7.15 -4.76 11.58
CA GLY A 474 -8.43 -4.59 12.28
C GLY A 474 -9.50 -5.65 12.02
N THR A 475 -9.38 -6.46 10.97
CA THR A 475 -10.32 -7.55 10.65
C THR A 475 -9.64 -8.91 10.52
N GLY A 476 -8.46 -8.98 9.88
CA GLY A 476 -7.68 -10.21 9.80
C GLY A 476 -6.37 -10.04 9.04
N GLY A 477 -5.52 -11.05 9.06
CA GLY A 477 -4.24 -10.99 8.35
C GLY A 477 -4.45 -10.96 6.83
N ILE A 478 -5.21 -11.93 6.32
CA ILE A 478 -5.39 -12.20 4.90
C ILE A 478 -6.86 -12.34 4.55
N ARG A 479 -7.26 -11.71 3.44
CA ARG A 479 -8.55 -11.95 2.79
C ARG A 479 -8.36 -12.58 1.42
N ASN A 480 -9.03 -13.70 1.15
CA ASN A 480 -9.00 -14.41 -0.13
C ASN A 480 -10.41 -14.79 -0.57
N ASP A 481 -10.99 -14.02 -1.51
CA ASP A 481 -12.37 -14.22 -1.93
C ASP A 481 -12.55 -15.51 -2.75
N THR A 482 -11.80 -15.59 -3.86
CA THR A 482 -11.83 -16.66 -4.86
C THR A 482 -10.40 -16.98 -5.29
N GLN A 483 -10.21 -18.07 -6.04
CA GLN A 483 -8.90 -18.48 -6.58
C GLN A 483 -7.86 -18.89 -5.52
N MET A 484 -6.64 -19.18 -5.99
CA MET A 484 -5.57 -19.79 -5.21
C MET A 484 -4.33 -18.87 -5.14
N ASN A 485 -3.79 -18.63 -3.94
CA ASN A 485 -2.59 -17.82 -3.71
C ASN A 485 -1.64 -18.47 -2.68
N TYR A 486 -0.38 -18.04 -2.67
CA TYR A 486 0.71 -18.72 -1.99
C TYR A 486 1.46 -17.80 -1.02
N LEU A 487 1.64 -18.27 0.20
CA LEU A 487 2.40 -17.62 1.26
C LEU A 487 3.50 -18.57 1.71
N TYR A 488 4.68 -18.03 1.98
CA TYR A 488 5.81 -18.76 2.54
C TYR A 488 6.34 -18.00 3.74
N ASN A 489 6.84 -18.75 4.73
CA ASN A 489 7.43 -18.22 5.95
C ASN A 489 6.56 -17.11 6.57
N ALA A 490 5.25 -17.39 6.65
CA ALA A 490 4.26 -16.40 7.06
C ALA A 490 4.16 -16.37 8.58
N LEU A 491 4.17 -15.18 9.17
CA LEU A 491 3.78 -14.90 10.55
C LEU A 491 2.53 -14.04 10.51
N ILE A 492 1.38 -14.59 10.87
CA ILE A 492 0.09 -13.89 10.83
C ILE A 492 -0.41 -13.79 12.26
N ALA A 493 -0.20 -12.66 12.91
CA ALA A 493 -0.47 -12.51 14.35
C ALA A 493 -1.94 -12.21 14.68
N GLU A 494 -2.79 -12.00 13.67
CA GLU A 494 -4.22 -11.74 13.87
C GLU A 494 -4.97 -12.98 14.36
N SER A 495 -5.99 -12.77 15.20
CA SER A 495 -6.89 -13.86 15.62
C SER A 495 -7.67 -14.48 14.47
N THR A 496 -7.99 -13.67 13.45
CA THR A 496 -8.47 -14.15 12.16
C THR A 496 -7.32 -14.09 11.17
N GLU A 497 -6.60 -15.19 11.01
CA GLU A 497 -5.43 -15.23 10.13
C GLU A 497 -5.83 -15.10 8.66
N VAL A 498 -6.78 -15.93 8.20
CA VAL A 498 -7.25 -15.96 6.81
C VAL A 498 -8.77 -16.06 6.75
N GLY A 499 -9.41 -15.20 5.95
CA GLY A 499 -10.86 -15.18 5.75
C GLY A 499 -11.31 -14.73 4.36
N GLY A 500 -12.61 -14.44 4.21
CA GLY A 500 -13.20 -13.83 3.00
C GLY A 500 -13.74 -14.79 1.94
N TYR A 501 -13.70 -16.10 2.17
CA TYR A 501 -14.01 -17.10 1.15
C TYR A 501 -15.43 -17.01 0.57
N THR A 502 -15.56 -17.19 -0.74
CA THR A 502 -16.84 -17.41 -1.42
C THR A 502 -17.20 -18.90 -1.36
N ASN A 503 -18.43 -19.21 -0.93
CA ASN A 503 -18.91 -20.59 -0.86
C ASN A 503 -18.85 -21.28 -2.23
N PHE A 504 -18.37 -22.53 -2.25
CA PHE A 504 -18.25 -23.37 -3.45
C PHE A 504 -17.25 -22.84 -4.51
N ALA A 505 -16.42 -21.86 -4.16
CA ALA A 505 -15.40 -21.32 -5.08
C ALA A 505 -14.07 -22.08 -5.04
N ASN A 506 -13.89 -22.99 -4.08
CA ASN A 506 -12.66 -23.73 -3.79
C ASN A 506 -11.45 -22.82 -3.70
N SER A 507 -11.63 -21.64 -3.10
CA SER A 507 -10.55 -20.65 -2.98
C SER A 507 -9.52 -21.17 -1.96
N ARG A 508 -8.23 -20.96 -2.21
CA ARG A 508 -7.18 -21.50 -1.34
C ARG A 508 -6.07 -20.52 -1.05
N ILE A 509 -5.69 -20.43 0.22
CA ILE A 509 -4.40 -19.89 0.63
C ILE A 509 -3.52 -21.05 1.05
N PHE A 510 -2.45 -21.29 0.30
CA PHE A 510 -1.41 -22.23 0.67
C PHE A 510 -0.34 -21.48 1.46
N SER A 511 -0.19 -21.79 2.74
CA SER A 511 0.79 -21.17 3.62
C SER A 511 1.83 -22.19 4.07
N GLN A 512 3.08 -21.95 3.70
CA GLN A 512 4.19 -22.84 4.02
C GLN A 512 5.05 -22.28 5.14
N ASN A 513 5.45 -23.14 6.06
CA ASN A 513 6.11 -22.72 7.30
C ASN A 513 5.33 -21.57 7.95
N HIS A 514 4.02 -21.79 8.10
CA HIS A 514 3.11 -20.93 8.81
C HIS A 514 3.60 -20.74 10.24
N ASP A 515 3.36 -19.57 10.81
CA ASP A 515 3.99 -19.09 12.05
C ASP A 515 5.52 -19.17 12.04
N GLN A 516 6.12 -19.06 10.84
CA GLN A 516 7.56 -19.23 10.62
C GLN A 516 8.11 -20.54 11.21
N THR A 517 7.26 -21.55 11.34
CA THR A 517 7.57 -22.82 11.99
C THR A 517 7.82 -23.87 10.92
N THR A 518 8.99 -24.49 10.93
CA THR A 518 9.35 -25.53 9.95
C THR A 518 8.33 -26.67 9.98
N ASN A 519 7.90 -27.13 8.81
CA ASN A 519 6.91 -28.18 8.61
C ASN A 519 5.50 -27.85 9.14
N ASN A 520 5.23 -26.61 9.55
CA ASN A 520 3.88 -26.13 9.84
C ASN A 520 3.29 -25.59 8.53
N HIS A 521 2.47 -26.39 7.85
CA HIS A 521 1.87 -26.03 6.56
C HIS A 521 0.37 -26.00 6.69
N TRP A 522 -0.25 -24.99 6.08
CA TRP A 522 -1.68 -24.76 6.14
C TRP A 522 -2.24 -24.51 4.75
N ILE A 523 -3.46 -24.96 4.55
CA ILE A 523 -4.30 -24.63 3.40
C ILE A 523 -5.63 -24.19 3.97
N PHE A 524 -5.94 -22.92 3.75
CA PHE A 524 -7.21 -22.34 4.15
C PHE A 524 -8.13 -22.29 2.94
N THR A 525 -9.39 -22.72 3.09
CA THR A 525 -10.35 -22.78 1.99
C THR A 525 -11.79 -22.57 2.47
N ASP A 526 -12.73 -22.36 1.54
CA ASP A 526 -14.15 -22.23 1.88
C ASP A 526 -14.67 -23.51 2.56
N GLY A 527 -15.13 -23.40 3.80
CA GLY A 527 -15.74 -24.53 4.51
C GLY A 527 -14.77 -25.68 4.87
N GLY A 528 -13.46 -25.44 4.88
CA GLY A 528 -12.49 -26.44 5.33
C GLY A 528 -11.12 -25.88 5.63
N ILE A 529 -10.34 -26.64 6.42
CA ILE A 529 -8.94 -26.35 6.73
C ILE A 529 -8.15 -27.63 6.54
N ILE A 530 -6.98 -27.53 5.90
CA ILE A 530 -6.04 -28.64 5.78
C ILE A 530 -4.70 -28.18 6.36
N ASN A 531 -4.08 -29.00 7.21
CA ASN A 531 -2.78 -28.64 7.76
C ASN A 531 -1.91 -29.86 8.05
N SER A 532 -0.60 -29.67 8.05
CA SER A 532 0.36 -30.74 8.36
C SER A 532 0.34 -31.10 9.85
N GLN A 533 0.69 -32.34 10.18
CA GLN A 533 0.71 -32.88 11.54
C GLN A 533 1.99 -33.69 11.79
N THR A 534 2.57 -33.51 12.97
CA THR A 534 3.76 -34.24 13.44
C THR A 534 3.44 -35.19 14.61
N THR A 535 2.22 -35.16 15.14
CA THR A 535 1.79 -35.97 16.30
C THR A 535 0.88 -37.13 15.90
N VAL A 536 -0.16 -36.86 15.11
CA VAL A 536 -1.05 -37.88 14.57
C VAL A 536 -0.52 -38.33 13.21
N ARG A 537 0.33 -39.35 13.24
CA ARG A 537 0.98 -39.96 12.06
C ARG A 537 0.89 -41.48 12.12
N HIS A 538 1.00 -42.12 10.97
CA HIS A 538 1.15 -43.57 10.85
C HIS A 538 2.60 -43.97 11.14
N THR A 539 3.58 -43.32 10.49
CA THR A 539 5.01 -43.47 10.79
C THR A 539 5.56 -42.26 11.54
N ALA A 540 6.49 -42.47 12.48
CA ALA A 540 7.05 -41.40 13.31
C ALA A 540 8.06 -40.47 12.58
N SER A 541 8.21 -40.60 11.27
CA SER A 541 9.02 -39.71 10.41
C SER A 541 8.11 -38.75 9.65
N GLY A 542 8.59 -37.53 9.35
CA GLY A 542 7.88 -36.70 8.40
C GLY A 542 6.61 -35.97 8.87
N ILE A 543 5.68 -35.74 7.95
CA ILE A 543 4.35 -35.15 8.22
C ILE A 543 3.20 -36.01 7.70
N ALA A 544 2.09 -36.04 8.45
CA ALA A 544 0.78 -36.42 7.92
C ALA A 544 -0.01 -35.16 7.55
N TRP A 545 -1.04 -35.30 6.70
CA TRP A 545 -1.97 -34.23 6.38
C TRP A 545 -3.31 -34.43 7.06
N LYS A 546 -3.75 -33.42 7.82
CA LYS A 546 -5.06 -33.37 8.46
C LYS A 546 -6.02 -32.59 7.60
N LEU A 547 -7.16 -33.18 7.24
CA LEU A 547 -8.25 -32.55 6.51
C LEU A 547 -9.44 -32.36 7.46
N SER A 548 -9.88 -31.11 7.65
CA SER A 548 -10.95 -30.75 8.58
C SER A 548 -12.06 -29.97 7.86
N PRO A 549 -13.13 -30.62 7.39
CA PRO A 549 -14.32 -29.91 6.93
C PRO A 549 -14.93 -29.10 8.07
N THR A 550 -15.24 -27.82 7.82
CA THR A 550 -15.81 -26.90 8.81
C THR A 550 -17.22 -26.42 8.44
N SER A 551 -17.70 -26.80 7.26
CA SER A 551 -19.04 -26.48 6.77
C SER A 551 -19.70 -27.71 6.15
N SER A 552 -21.03 -27.80 6.27
CA SER A 552 -21.84 -28.82 5.59
C SER A 552 -21.84 -28.68 4.07
N SER A 553 -21.38 -27.54 3.54
CA SER A 553 -21.13 -27.35 2.11
C SER A 553 -20.09 -28.34 1.57
N ARG A 554 -19.17 -28.84 2.42
CA ARG A 554 -18.22 -29.90 2.04
C ARG A 554 -18.91 -31.27 2.08
N ALA A 555 -19.60 -31.57 0.99
CA ALA A 555 -20.38 -32.78 0.77
C ALA A 555 -19.71 -33.70 -0.28
N SER A 556 -20.32 -34.85 -0.58
CA SER A 556 -19.74 -35.84 -1.51
C SER A 556 -19.51 -35.33 -2.93
N ASN A 557 -20.31 -34.35 -3.38
CA ASN A 557 -20.17 -33.70 -4.69
C ASN A 557 -19.25 -32.46 -4.65
N TYR A 558 -18.81 -32.05 -3.47
CA TYR A 558 -17.87 -30.95 -3.26
C TYR A 558 -17.00 -31.24 -2.03
N PRO A 559 -16.16 -32.29 -2.08
CA PRO A 559 -15.37 -32.71 -0.93
C PRO A 559 -14.30 -31.67 -0.58
N LEU A 560 -13.76 -31.75 0.63
CA LEU A 560 -12.49 -31.13 0.95
C LEU A 560 -11.40 -32.06 0.42
N ASP A 561 -10.73 -31.65 -0.66
CA ASP A 561 -9.72 -32.45 -1.35
C ASP A 561 -8.30 -31.94 -1.08
N LEU A 562 -7.36 -32.87 -1.07
CA LEU A 562 -5.91 -32.61 -1.09
C LEU A 562 -5.27 -33.46 -2.17
N LYS A 563 -4.57 -32.82 -3.12
CA LYS A 563 -3.70 -33.52 -4.07
C LYS A 563 -2.46 -34.01 -3.32
N ILE A 564 -2.28 -35.33 -3.31
CA ILE A 564 -1.25 -36.01 -2.52
C ILE A 564 -0.12 -36.62 -3.37
N ALA A 565 -0.31 -36.81 -4.69
CA ALA A 565 0.76 -37.23 -5.60
C ALA A 565 0.47 -36.90 -7.08
N LYS A 566 1.53 -36.80 -7.90
CA LYS A 566 1.49 -36.88 -9.37
C LYS A 566 2.19 -38.15 -9.83
N VAL A 567 1.43 -39.06 -10.41
CA VAL A 567 1.94 -40.37 -10.83
C VAL A 567 2.17 -40.35 -12.32
N ALA A 568 3.43 -40.47 -12.74
CA ALA A 568 3.75 -40.76 -14.13
C ALA A 568 3.40 -42.21 -14.45
N CYS A 569 2.56 -42.39 -15.44
CA CYS A 569 2.03 -43.66 -15.89
C CYS A 569 2.64 -44.03 -17.24
N THR A 570 2.92 -45.31 -17.43
CA THR A 570 3.26 -45.88 -18.74
C THR A 570 2.07 -46.62 -19.31
N ALA A 571 1.87 -46.54 -20.63
CA ALA A 571 0.76 -47.18 -21.32
C ALA A 571 0.68 -48.69 -21.04
N ASN A 572 -0.54 -49.18 -20.82
CA ASN A 572 -0.90 -50.58 -20.62
C ASN A 572 -0.25 -51.26 -19.40
N ASN A 573 0.24 -50.48 -18.44
CA ASN A 573 0.82 -51.00 -17.21
C ASN A 573 -0.07 -50.68 -16.00
N LEU A 574 -0.25 -51.68 -15.13
CA LEU A 574 -1.02 -51.51 -13.90
C LEU A 574 -0.33 -50.49 -12.98
N VAL A 575 -1.11 -49.52 -12.53
CA VAL A 575 -0.73 -48.57 -11.49
C VAL A 575 -1.47 -48.96 -10.21
N THR A 576 -0.72 -49.14 -9.12
CA THR A 576 -1.28 -49.35 -7.78
C THR A 576 -0.86 -48.20 -6.89
N VAL A 577 -1.82 -47.56 -6.23
CA VAL A 577 -1.58 -46.49 -5.27
C VAL A 577 -2.16 -46.91 -3.93
N LYS A 578 -1.34 -46.79 -2.88
CA LYS A 578 -1.70 -47.06 -1.49
C LYS A 578 -1.39 -45.85 -0.63
N ALA A 579 -2.24 -45.56 0.35
CA ALA A 579 -1.94 -44.58 1.39
C ALA A 579 -2.67 -44.92 2.68
N TRP A 580 -2.10 -44.51 3.81
CA TRP A 580 -2.69 -44.73 5.13
C TRP A 580 -3.66 -43.62 5.50
N PHE A 581 -4.86 -43.99 5.93
CA PHE A 581 -5.92 -43.07 6.32
C PHE A 581 -6.39 -43.31 7.76
N ARG A 582 -6.74 -42.24 8.46
CA ARG A 582 -7.37 -42.27 9.79
C ARG A 582 -8.45 -41.19 9.86
N ARG A 583 -9.48 -41.38 10.68
CA ARG A 583 -10.52 -40.36 10.94
C ARG A 583 -10.87 -40.28 12.41
N SER A 584 -11.22 -39.10 12.91
CA SER A 584 -11.59 -38.90 14.31
C SER A 584 -13.04 -39.34 14.64
N ASN A 585 -13.88 -39.53 13.61
CA ASN A 585 -15.26 -39.95 13.78
C ASN A 585 -15.78 -40.63 12.51
N THR A 586 -16.67 -41.61 12.66
CA THR A 586 -17.26 -42.33 11.52
C THR A 586 -18.27 -41.50 10.71
N GLY A 587 -18.73 -40.36 11.24
CA GLY A 587 -19.52 -39.38 10.50
C GLY A 587 -18.72 -38.61 9.43
N LEU A 588 -17.38 -38.72 9.43
CA LEU A 588 -16.51 -38.24 8.36
C LEU A 588 -16.23 -39.38 7.38
N THR A 589 -16.39 -39.11 6.09
CA THR A 589 -15.96 -40.00 5.02
C THR A 589 -14.58 -39.57 4.52
N MET A 590 -13.65 -40.52 4.47
CA MET A 590 -12.34 -40.36 3.84
C MET A 590 -12.23 -41.27 2.62
N LYS A 591 -11.68 -40.74 1.51
CA LYS A 591 -11.41 -41.53 0.29
C LYS A 591 -10.02 -41.28 -0.28
N LEU A 592 -9.45 -42.33 -0.86
CA LEU A 592 -8.35 -42.27 -1.81
C LEU A 592 -8.93 -42.27 -3.23
N VAL A 593 -8.54 -41.31 -4.06
CA VAL A 593 -9.18 -41.05 -5.36
C VAL A 593 -8.15 -40.83 -6.46
N CYS A 594 -8.32 -41.53 -7.58
CA CYS A 594 -7.83 -41.12 -8.89
C CYS A 594 -9.05 -40.69 -9.71
N ARG A 595 -9.12 -39.41 -10.08
CA ARG A 595 -10.25 -38.91 -10.88
C ARG A 595 -10.25 -39.54 -12.26
N GLY A 596 -11.44 -39.86 -12.75
CA GLY A 596 -11.66 -40.33 -14.12
C GLY A 596 -11.31 -39.25 -15.13
N LYS A 597 -11.05 -39.67 -16.37
CA LYS A 597 -10.76 -38.83 -17.55
C LYS A 597 -9.50 -37.99 -17.45
N GLN A 598 -8.63 -38.26 -16.48
CA GLN A 598 -7.28 -37.64 -16.43
C GLN A 598 -6.35 -38.22 -17.50
N ILE A 599 -6.56 -39.48 -17.89
CA ILE A 599 -5.75 -40.21 -18.86
C ILE A 599 -6.61 -41.27 -19.56
N ALA A 600 -6.32 -41.59 -20.82
CA ALA A 600 -7.03 -42.66 -21.51
C ALA A 600 -6.89 -44.01 -20.76
N GLY A 601 -7.99 -44.78 -20.68
CA GLY A 601 -8.06 -46.04 -19.94
C GLY A 601 -8.51 -45.91 -18.48
N VAL A 602 -8.72 -44.68 -17.98
CA VAL A 602 -9.31 -44.40 -16.67
C VAL A 602 -10.54 -43.52 -16.85
N ASP A 603 -11.65 -44.09 -17.30
CA ASP A 603 -12.82 -43.31 -17.73
C ASP A 603 -13.67 -42.76 -16.57
N ASP A 604 -13.71 -43.50 -15.45
CA ASP A 604 -14.45 -43.17 -14.23
C ASP A 604 -13.50 -42.94 -13.04
N ASP A 605 -14.01 -42.27 -12.00
CA ASP A 605 -13.27 -42.11 -10.74
C ASP A 605 -12.97 -43.49 -10.12
N VAL A 606 -11.69 -43.77 -9.91
CA VAL A 606 -11.23 -44.97 -9.20
C VAL A 606 -11.01 -44.59 -7.75
N THR A 607 -11.81 -45.17 -6.85
CA THR A 607 -11.83 -44.76 -5.44
C THR A 607 -11.76 -45.92 -4.47
N ALA A 608 -11.16 -45.69 -3.30
CA ALA A 608 -11.26 -46.53 -2.12
C ALA A 608 -11.77 -45.69 -0.95
N THR A 609 -12.66 -46.23 -0.12
CA THR A 609 -13.31 -45.51 0.99
C THR A 609 -12.94 -46.15 2.31
N MET A 610 -12.59 -45.34 3.31
CA MET A 610 -12.25 -45.79 4.64
C MET A 610 -13.46 -46.44 5.35
N THR A 611 -13.25 -47.62 5.94
CA THR A 611 -14.26 -48.39 6.67
C THR A 611 -13.92 -48.58 8.14
N ALA A 612 -12.65 -48.40 8.53
CA ALA A 612 -12.19 -48.58 9.90
C ALA A 612 -12.91 -47.65 10.89
N ALA A 613 -12.91 -48.08 12.15
CA ALA A 613 -13.47 -47.32 13.26
C ALA A 613 -12.75 -45.97 13.45
N ALA A 614 -13.35 -45.09 14.24
CA ALA A 614 -12.71 -43.84 14.63
C ALA A 614 -11.33 -44.12 15.26
N ASP A 615 -10.39 -43.20 15.00
CA ASP A 615 -9.04 -43.17 15.53
C ASP A 615 -8.13 -44.37 15.17
N THR A 616 -8.54 -45.18 14.19
CA THR A 616 -7.78 -46.34 13.68
C THR A 616 -7.22 -46.04 12.28
N TRP A 617 -5.96 -46.45 12.03
CA TRP A 617 -5.33 -46.35 10.70
C TRP A 617 -5.76 -47.52 9.79
N GLU A 618 -6.02 -47.22 8.51
CA GLU A 618 -6.37 -48.18 7.45
C GLU A 618 -5.58 -47.86 6.18
N GLU A 619 -4.93 -48.85 5.58
CA GLU A 619 -4.29 -48.70 4.26
C GLU A 619 -5.36 -48.82 3.17
N LEU A 620 -5.61 -47.73 2.45
CA LEU A 620 -6.49 -47.75 1.27
C LEU A 620 -5.68 -48.03 0.02
N GLN A 621 -6.26 -48.76 -0.92
CA GLN A 621 -5.63 -49.12 -2.19
C GLN A 621 -6.57 -48.83 -3.37
N ILE A 622 -6.03 -48.18 -4.41
CA ILE A 622 -6.68 -48.08 -5.72
C ILE A 622 -5.77 -48.66 -6.81
N GLN A 623 -6.39 -49.17 -7.87
CA GLN A 623 -5.71 -49.76 -9.01
C GLN A 623 -6.37 -49.34 -10.32
N PHE A 624 -5.56 -49.00 -11.32
CA PHE A 624 -6.02 -48.63 -12.66
C PHE A 624 -4.95 -48.92 -13.70
N THR A 625 -5.35 -49.05 -14.97
CA THR A 625 -4.44 -49.33 -16.09
C THR A 625 -4.72 -48.33 -17.22
N PRO A 626 -3.88 -47.31 -17.39
CA PRO A 626 -4.05 -46.38 -18.50
C PRO A 626 -3.65 -47.03 -19.83
N THR A 627 -4.28 -46.63 -20.92
CA THR A 627 -3.99 -47.12 -22.27
C THR A 627 -2.92 -46.28 -22.98
N GLU A 628 -2.51 -45.17 -22.38
CA GLU A 628 -1.46 -44.28 -22.86
C GLU A 628 -0.47 -43.91 -21.74
N ALA A 629 0.66 -43.31 -22.11
CA ALA A 629 1.59 -42.73 -21.14
C ALA A 629 1.16 -41.30 -20.81
N GLY A 630 1.27 -40.91 -19.54
CA GLY A 630 0.82 -39.60 -19.07
C GLY A 630 1.01 -39.43 -17.57
N VAL A 631 0.44 -38.38 -16.98
CA VAL A 631 0.51 -38.12 -15.53
C VAL A 631 -0.90 -38.02 -14.97
N VAL A 632 -1.17 -38.69 -13.86
CA VAL A 632 -2.43 -38.54 -13.10
C VAL A 632 -2.19 -37.95 -11.72
N GLU A 633 -3.14 -37.17 -11.23
CA GLU A 633 -3.16 -36.67 -9.86
C GLU A 633 -3.97 -37.61 -8.96
N ILE A 634 -3.42 -37.90 -7.79
CA ILE A 634 -4.05 -38.68 -6.73
C ILE A 634 -4.48 -37.73 -5.62
N GLU A 635 -5.70 -37.93 -5.11
CA GLU A 635 -6.33 -37.06 -4.12
C GLU A 635 -6.77 -37.84 -2.87
N ALA A 636 -6.63 -37.19 -1.72
CA ALA A 636 -7.34 -37.55 -0.50
C ALA A 636 -8.59 -36.66 -0.36
N TRP A 637 -9.75 -37.26 -0.17
CA TRP A 637 -11.01 -36.54 0.01
C TRP A 637 -11.55 -36.70 1.43
N ALA A 638 -12.09 -35.62 1.98
CA ALA A 638 -12.78 -35.58 3.27
C ALA A 638 -14.14 -34.88 3.13
N TYR A 639 -15.23 -35.51 3.57
CA TYR A 639 -16.55 -34.87 3.64
C TYR A 639 -17.46 -35.51 4.68
N GLY A 640 -18.41 -34.74 5.21
CA GLY A 640 -19.31 -35.16 6.29
C GLY A 640 -18.78 -34.82 7.69
N GLY A 641 -19.62 -34.20 8.52
CA GLY A 641 -19.26 -33.69 9.84
C GLY A 641 -18.41 -32.42 9.79
N THR A 642 -18.75 -31.41 10.60
CA THR A 642 -18.10 -30.08 10.59
C THR A 642 -17.11 -29.87 11.74
N THR A 643 -16.95 -30.87 12.60
CA THR A 643 -16.07 -30.86 13.78
C THR A 643 -15.14 -32.07 13.81
N TYR A 644 -15.08 -32.82 12.70
CA TYR A 644 -14.28 -34.03 12.56
C TYR A 644 -13.05 -33.77 11.70
N SER A 645 -12.05 -34.64 11.85
CA SER A 645 -10.82 -34.55 11.07
C SER A 645 -10.40 -35.90 10.53
N GLY A 646 -9.97 -35.89 9.28
CA GLY A 646 -9.34 -37.01 8.60
C GLY A 646 -7.85 -36.78 8.52
N TYR A 647 -7.08 -37.86 8.44
CA TYR A 647 -5.64 -37.85 8.33
C TYR A 647 -5.26 -38.77 7.18
N VAL A 648 -4.32 -38.33 6.37
CA VAL A 648 -3.66 -39.16 5.36
C VAL A 648 -2.15 -39.08 5.59
N ASP A 649 -1.49 -40.22 5.54
CA ASP A 649 -0.06 -40.37 5.78
C ASP A 649 0.48 -41.52 4.90
N ASP A 650 1.81 -41.66 4.84
CA ASP A 650 2.57 -42.75 4.22
C ASP A 650 1.96 -43.29 2.91
N MET A 651 2.52 -42.89 1.78
CA MET A 651 2.08 -43.35 0.48
C MET A 651 3.03 -44.39 -0.12
N THR A 652 2.48 -45.34 -0.87
CA THR A 652 3.24 -46.25 -1.73
C THR A 652 2.62 -46.28 -3.12
N ILE A 653 3.43 -46.03 -4.15
CA ILE A 653 2.98 -46.07 -5.55
C ILE A 653 3.86 -47.05 -6.34
N SER A 654 3.23 -47.90 -7.14
CA SER A 654 3.92 -48.82 -8.05
C SER A 654 3.32 -48.79 -9.45
N VAL A 655 4.17 -48.68 -10.47
CA VAL A 655 3.82 -48.82 -11.89
C VAL A 655 4.53 -50.05 -12.42
N ALA A 656 3.80 -51.00 -13.00
CA ALA A 656 4.42 -52.19 -13.58
C ALA A 656 5.41 -51.81 -14.70
N GLY A 657 6.68 -52.23 -14.63
CA GLY A 657 7.66 -52.07 -15.72
C GLY A 657 8.68 -50.92 -15.65
N GLY A 658 8.71 -50.07 -14.61
CA GLY A 658 9.75 -49.03 -14.41
C GLY A 658 9.69 -48.39 -13.00
N ASN A 659 10.84 -48.15 -12.36
CA ASN A 659 11.02 -47.80 -10.91
C ASN A 659 11.50 -46.33 -10.71
N PRO A 660 11.38 -45.65 -9.53
CA PRO A 660 11.18 -46.15 -8.15
C PRO A 660 9.81 -45.84 -7.50
N THR A 661 9.55 -46.55 -6.40
CA THR A 661 8.46 -46.35 -5.43
C THR A 661 8.65 -45.07 -4.61
N LEU A 662 7.65 -44.18 -4.57
CA LEU A 662 7.54 -43.12 -3.56
C LEU A 662 7.07 -43.71 -2.23
N THR A 663 7.75 -43.41 -1.12
CA THR A 663 7.48 -44.03 0.20
C THR A 663 7.20 -43.05 1.35
N ASN A 664 7.10 -41.73 1.13
CA ASN A 664 6.79 -40.77 2.20
C ASN A 664 5.99 -39.56 1.72
N MET A 665 5.38 -38.83 2.66
CA MET A 665 4.54 -37.65 2.43
C MET A 665 5.24 -36.30 2.74
N ASP A 666 6.57 -36.29 2.78
CA ASP A 666 7.44 -35.19 3.26
C ASP A 666 7.59 -34.02 2.29
N TYR A 667 6.54 -33.70 1.55
CA TYR A 667 6.57 -32.70 0.49
C TYR A 667 6.04 -31.35 0.97
N VAL A 668 6.88 -30.34 0.74
CA VAL A 668 6.53 -28.93 0.83
C VAL A 668 5.97 -28.49 -0.53
N PHE A 669 4.76 -27.92 -0.52
CA PHE A 669 4.08 -27.36 -1.70
C PHE A 669 5.01 -26.56 -2.62
N GLN A 670 5.09 -26.88 -3.91
CA GLN A 670 5.60 -25.95 -4.95
C GLN A 670 4.55 -25.69 -6.05
N ALA A 671 3.26 -25.75 -5.73
CA ALA A 671 2.20 -25.79 -6.76
C ALA A 671 2.40 -26.90 -7.81
N GLN A 672 3.25 -27.88 -7.54
CA GLN A 672 3.47 -29.09 -8.32
C GLN A 672 3.62 -30.26 -7.32
N PRO A 673 2.70 -31.24 -7.34
CA PRO A 673 2.84 -32.51 -6.64
C PRO A 673 4.13 -33.22 -7.05
N VAL A 674 4.59 -34.15 -6.20
CA VAL A 674 5.74 -35.01 -6.49
C VAL A 674 5.61 -35.63 -7.87
N VAL A 675 6.55 -35.35 -8.77
CA VAL A 675 6.62 -35.97 -10.09
C VAL A 675 7.47 -37.21 -9.97
N MET A 676 6.90 -38.38 -10.25
CA MET A 676 7.71 -39.55 -10.57
C MET A 676 8.34 -39.34 -11.95
N ASP A 677 9.62 -38.99 -12.01
CA ASP A 677 10.38 -38.97 -13.25
C ASP A 677 10.71 -40.42 -13.66
N THR A 678 10.38 -40.79 -14.90
CA THR A 678 10.56 -42.15 -15.42
C THR A 678 11.93 -42.38 -16.08
N GLY A 679 12.89 -41.47 -15.91
CA GLY A 679 14.30 -41.74 -16.24
C GLY A 679 14.56 -42.13 -17.70
N GLY A 680 13.68 -41.73 -18.63
CA GLY A 680 13.84 -41.99 -20.05
C GLY A 680 14.74 -40.95 -20.70
N THR A 681 15.96 -41.32 -21.08
CA THR A 681 16.78 -40.50 -21.98
C THR A 681 16.05 -40.30 -23.31
N SER A 682 15.48 -39.13 -23.53
CA SER A 682 15.16 -38.65 -24.87
C SER A 682 15.71 -37.24 -25.02
N SER A 683 16.67 -37.10 -25.93
CA SER A 683 17.13 -35.81 -26.40
C SER A 683 15.97 -35.11 -27.12
N GLY A 684 15.42 -34.03 -26.55
CA GLY A 684 14.47 -33.22 -27.29
C GLY A 684 13.56 -32.33 -26.43
N ARG A 685 13.97 -31.06 -26.30
CA ARG A 685 13.15 -29.89 -25.97
C ARG A 685 12.40 -29.92 -24.63
N GLU A 686 12.93 -29.15 -23.67
CA GLU A 686 12.11 -28.47 -22.65
C GLU A 686 10.96 -27.75 -23.36
N TYR A 687 9.75 -28.29 -23.27
CA TYR A 687 8.54 -27.52 -23.50
C TYR A 687 8.28 -26.72 -22.22
N ASN A 688 8.80 -25.49 -22.21
CA ASN A 688 8.20 -24.40 -21.47
C ASN A 688 6.71 -24.38 -21.81
N TYR A 689 5.86 -24.79 -20.86
CA TYR A 689 4.45 -24.40 -20.89
C TYR A 689 4.39 -22.91 -20.56
N GLY A 690 4.70 -22.10 -21.58
CA GLY A 690 4.18 -20.75 -21.67
C GLY A 690 2.66 -20.85 -21.62
N SER A 691 2.07 -20.05 -20.73
CA SER A 691 0.67 -19.67 -20.76
C SER A 691 0.27 -19.30 -22.20
N VAL A 692 -0.59 -20.11 -22.82
CA VAL A 692 -1.18 -19.78 -24.12
C VAL A 692 -2.47 -19.02 -23.86
N SER A 693 -2.42 -17.74 -24.25
CA SER A 693 -3.48 -16.71 -24.41
C SER A 693 -4.45 -16.46 -23.27
#